data_AF-A0A836BDW4-F1
#
_entry.id   AF-A0A836BDW4-F1
#
_cell.length_a   1.000
_cell.length_b   1.000
_cell.length_c   1.000
_cell.angle_alpha   90.00
_cell.angle_beta   90.00
_cell.angle_gamma   90.00
#
_symmetry.space_group_name_H-M   'P 1'
#
loop_
_entity.id
_entity.type
_entity.pdbx_description
1 polymer ?
#
loop_
_entity_poly.entity_id
_entity_poly.type
_entity_poly.pdbx_seq_one_letter_code
_entity_poly.pdbx_strand_id
1 'polypeptide(L)'
;MAAAQLCRHANEKLVGATFDQTAGQVLVTVQHDGVTAYDLEQRQAGSIPLGSRSALEFQTASVQHTIPGKGSVAASVVHDKSAKGYTLFLQESAAGGAAAKRTVADSGQRAAVPGPAHSVHFLHRAAAAGGKHQQQHQADGGLLRVAVVLNDGRVGVTDAAAAEPLALLPAPAGAGAARHLLATSAGDTLVVLSQPSAGAAAALRVLRLAGSGAGAGTAAGAAAAATGANSAAAAGVSQAKAVSLACPGGSGGSSHAVPVGLTLSTDFALVQWSNGHATAVHGIEGAATAGGPLRPVSFPLSDAVGANGASSSGAGTAAAAAAGGRKRKNAAAAGADGGSGSRPRVLCAAVDGRQFVVLDLESGAPQSRICYSLHDAQYGCPLDSGSIDVDAPLLSLDPESCAVVGAAVRPDGAAVVRLGGTVHVLTLRPPQPVSLLSLVARLSVTANAAAIASAGGKGGKDAAGTGAGAGAGAAGGRGVAAELAALPAPVTLDAALLSGAASGGGAAAAAAASAAAAAAVAAATGDDSADMLLAEVPASAVTRGDDICNSLIEQLAAALAAAAAAPGGGGPAPPAALLDSVVKTVQGRRQHGREVPAQLLSLAARALAAARQWPQLGALLLHVPPGGLAGCSDVLAAAAAAAQYGLLPRLCTCLDDVEPGSLVAALAAVLAPTTKATLAARKQHYDALRASAEARVAEAEAAVELAACGGSSLAAAPPGGGSGAARRGRGAAAAAAAAAAAAAAPPPQEAAAAALALAQCAAAAVDGWSYREVLLHPLLALPVDAPAVQVALRSLPAPAVDALLGYCAKWVGRYTGGDLGEMAAGVVLPQELLFPYLHQVLEWARMTIDAHLVKLLTARGPSPALESLEAALAAALEGGGRLAALRGTLEHMAAAAPLPAAHMAVAAQYTAEVLDLRVR
;
A
#
# COMPACT_ATOMS: atom_id res chain seq x y z
N MET A 1 -8.82 7.88 -5.77
CA MET A 1 -9.63 6.99 -4.90
C MET A 1 -11.08 7.32 -5.12
N ALA A 2 -11.95 6.33 -5.05
CA ALA A 2 -13.37 6.49 -5.35
C ALA A 2 -14.18 5.69 -4.33
N ALA A 3 -15.36 6.21 -3.98
CA ALA A 3 -16.40 5.41 -3.33
C ALA A 3 -17.49 5.08 -4.34
N ALA A 4 -17.91 3.83 -4.33
CA ALA A 4 -18.96 3.28 -5.16
C ALA A 4 -20.09 2.82 -4.25
N GLN A 5 -21.28 3.41 -4.36
CA GLN A 5 -22.46 2.89 -3.66
C GLN A 5 -22.99 1.66 -4.42
N LEU A 6 -23.07 0.51 -3.75
CA LEU A 6 -23.61 -0.72 -4.34
C LEU A 6 -25.14 -0.77 -4.27
N CYS A 7 -25.69 -0.48 -3.10
CA CYS A 7 -27.13 -0.55 -2.85
C CYS A 7 -27.55 0.38 -1.71
N ARG A 8 -28.86 0.65 -1.63
CA ARG A 8 -29.50 1.41 -0.56
C ARG A 8 -30.81 0.74 -0.20
N HIS A 9 -30.91 0.33 1.06
CA HIS A 9 -32.12 -0.22 1.64
C HIS A 9 -32.52 0.59 2.88
N ALA A 10 -33.78 0.46 3.31
CA ALA A 10 -34.18 0.98 4.61
C ALA A 10 -33.40 0.24 5.71
N ASN A 11 -32.89 0.96 6.71
CA ASN A 11 -32.00 0.42 7.75
C ASN A 11 -32.55 -0.86 8.41
N GLU A 12 -33.86 -0.94 8.62
CA GLU A 12 -34.52 -2.07 9.28
C GLU A 12 -34.57 -3.35 8.43
N LYS A 13 -34.37 -3.24 7.11
CA LYS A 13 -34.42 -4.39 6.20
C LYS A 13 -33.06 -5.01 5.93
N LEU A 14 -31.95 -4.29 6.14
CA LEU A 14 -30.63 -4.81 5.83
C LEU A 14 -30.12 -5.68 6.98
N VAL A 15 -30.11 -7.00 6.77
CA VAL A 15 -29.62 -7.97 7.77
C VAL A 15 -28.11 -7.89 7.90
N GLY A 16 -27.41 -7.73 6.76
CA GLY A 16 -25.98 -7.51 6.72
C GLY A 16 -25.42 -7.71 5.31
N ALA A 17 -24.10 -7.57 5.21
CA ALA A 17 -23.37 -7.86 4.00
C ALA A 17 -22.14 -8.70 4.34
N THR A 18 -21.65 -9.46 3.37
CA THR A 18 -20.41 -10.25 3.45
C THR A 18 -19.62 -10.09 2.15
N PHE A 19 -18.32 -10.40 2.19
CA PHE A 19 -17.44 -10.25 1.04
C PHE A 19 -16.78 -11.59 0.68
N ASP A 20 -17.02 -12.08 -0.54
CA ASP A 20 -16.33 -13.23 -1.10
C ASP A 20 -15.01 -12.77 -1.75
N GLN A 21 -13.91 -12.91 -1.00
CA GLN A 21 -12.56 -12.57 -1.49
C GLN A 21 -12.18 -13.34 -2.76
N THR A 22 -12.70 -14.56 -2.96
CA THR A 22 -12.32 -15.41 -4.09
C THR A 22 -12.94 -14.93 -5.40
N ALA A 23 -14.21 -14.51 -5.36
CA ALA A 23 -14.91 -13.95 -6.51
C ALA A 23 -14.74 -12.43 -6.66
N GLY A 24 -14.32 -11.74 -5.59
CA GLY A 24 -14.41 -10.28 -5.52
C GLY A 24 -15.86 -9.81 -5.55
N GLN A 25 -16.77 -10.51 -4.88
CA GLN A 25 -18.19 -10.18 -4.85
C GLN A 25 -18.65 -9.79 -3.45
N VAL A 26 -19.56 -8.83 -3.38
CA VAL A 26 -20.24 -8.40 -2.16
C VAL A 26 -21.64 -8.99 -2.13
N LEU A 27 -21.95 -9.73 -1.08
CA LEU A 27 -23.28 -10.27 -0.85
C LEU A 27 -24.03 -9.39 0.12
N VAL A 28 -25.22 -8.96 -0.27
CA VAL A 28 -26.10 -8.13 0.55
C VAL A 28 -27.32 -8.97 0.90
N THR A 29 -27.56 -9.17 2.19
CA THR A 29 -28.71 -9.94 2.71
C THR A 29 -29.77 -8.96 3.19
N VAL A 30 -30.91 -8.96 2.51
CA VAL A 30 -32.03 -8.06 2.78
C VAL A 30 -33.23 -8.89 3.21
N GLN A 31 -33.77 -8.55 4.38
CA GLN A 31 -34.92 -9.18 4.98
C GLN A 31 -36.12 -9.07 4.03
N HIS A 32 -36.80 -10.20 3.81
CA HIS A 32 -37.90 -10.41 2.85
C HIS A 32 -37.53 -10.34 1.34
N ASP A 33 -36.50 -9.61 0.95
CA ASP A 33 -36.11 -9.48 -0.47
C ASP A 33 -35.20 -10.64 -0.92
N GLY A 34 -34.30 -11.10 -0.04
CA GLY A 34 -33.37 -12.20 -0.33
C GLY A 34 -31.90 -11.82 -0.20
N VAL A 35 -31.05 -12.53 -0.94
CA VAL A 35 -29.61 -12.32 -1.01
C VAL A 35 -29.26 -11.83 -2.41
N THR A 36 -28.56 -10.71 -2.53
CA THR A 36 -28.11 -10.17 -3.81
C THR A 36 -26.58 -10.10 -3.84
N ALA A 37 -25.98 -10.66 -4.88
CA ALA A 37 -24.54 -10.58 -5.12
C ALA A 37 -24.23 -9.44 -6.08
N TYR A 38 -23.28 -8.59 -5.71
CA TYR A 38 -22.74 -7.49 -6.51
C TYR A 38 -21.27 -7.72 -6.78
N ASP A 39 -20.81 -7.42 -7.99
CA ASP A 39 -19.39 -7.25 -8.28
C ASP A 39 -18.91 -5.88 -7.73
N LEU A 40 -17.60 -5.73 -7.54
CA LEU A 40 -16.96 -4.46 -7.16
C LEU A 40 -17.23 -3.34 -8.19
N GLU A 41 -17.51 -3.70 -9.45
CA GLU A 41 -17.97 -2.77 -10.51
C GLU A 41 -19.45 -2.36 -10.38
N GLN A 42 -20.10 -2.64 -9.24
CA GLN A 42 -21.52 -2.36 -8.97
C GLN A 42 -22.52 -3.14 -9.83
N ARG A 43 -22.05 -4.12 -10.62
CA ARG A 43 -22.93 -4.97 -11.42
C ARG A 43 -23.59 -6.02 -10.53
N GLN A 44 -24.92 -6.10 -10.56
CA GLN A 44 -25.64 -7.17 -9.92
C GLN A 44 -25.32 -8.50 -10.63
N ALA A 45 -24.56 -9.36 -9.94
CA ALA A 45 -24.12 -10.66 -10.46
C ALA A 45 -25.21 -11.73 -10.31
N GLY A 46 -26.04 -11.63 -9.28
CA GLY A 46 -27.13 -12.58 -9.04
C GLY A 46 -28.04 -12.17 -7.89
N SER A 47 -29.21 -12.78 -7.82
CA SER A 47 -30.14 -12.60 -6.70
C SER A 47 -30.86 -13.91 -6.37
N ILE A 48 -30.97 -14.19 -5.08
CA ILE A 48 -31.58 -15.38 -4.52
C ILE A 48 -32.70 -14.91 -3.57
N PRO A 49 -33.98 -14.96 -3.97
CA PRO A 49 -35.07 -14.56 -3.10
C PRO A 49 -35.19 -15.50 -1.89
N LEU A 50 -35.61 -15.00 -0.72
CA LEU A 50 -35.83 -15.84 0.46
C LEU A 50 -36.96 -16.86 0.23
N GLY A 51 -38.01 -16.43 -0.47
CA GLY A 51 -39.25 -17.18 -0.72
C GLY A 51 -40.47 -16.43 -0.21
N SER A 52 -41.67 -16.81 -0.66
CA SER A 52 -42.92 -16.08 -0.36
C SER A 52 -43.50 -16.36 1.04
N ARG A 53 -42.79 -17.11 1.89
CA ARG A 53 -43.27 -17.47 3.24
C ARG A 53 -42.96 -16.34 4.21
N SER A 54 -43.99 -15.63 4.66
CA SER A 54 -43.88 -14.51 5.61
C SER A 54 -43.33 -14.90 6.98
N ALA A 55 -43.36 -16.18 7.35
CA ALA A 55 -42.84 -16.68 8.62
C ALA A 55 -41.30 -16.90 8.63
N LEU A 56 -40.65 -16.78 7.47
CA LEU A 56 -39.21 -16.98 7.34
C LEU A 56 -38.46 -15.66 7.46
N GLU A 57 -37.42 -15.65 8.29
CA GLU A 57 -36.53 -14.49 8.45
C GLU A 57 -35.08 -14.91 8.43
N PHE A 58 -34.23 -14.10 7.78
CA PHE A 58 -32.80 -14.34 7.86
C PHE A 58 -32.32 -14.04 9.28
N GLN A 59 -31.69 -15.02 9.90
CA GLN A 59 -31.11 -14.86 11.24
C GLN A 59 -29.72 -14.23 11.17
N THR A 60 -28.99 -14.45 10.08
CA THR A 60 -27.62 -13.97 9.87
C THR A 60 -27.47 -13.42 8.45
N ALA A 61 -26.45 -12.59 8.22
CA ALA A 61 -26.01 -12.31 6.86
C ALA A 61 -25.58 -13.61 6.17
N SER A 62 -25.94 -13.76 4.91
CA SER A 62 -25.54 -14.91 4.08
C SER A 62 -24.09 -14.76 3.62
N VAL A 63 -23.43 -15.89 3.44
CA VAL A 63 -22.07 -15.98 2.88
C VAL A 63 -22.10 -16.77 1.58
N GLN A 64 -21.14 -16.51 0.68
CA GLN A 64 -20.95 -17.27 -0.54
C GLN A 64 -19.47 -17.58 -0.73
N HIS A 65 -19.21 -18.74 -1.32
CA HIS A 65 -17.89 -19.14 -1.74
C HIS A 65 -17.95 -19.61 -3.19
N THR A 66 -17.12 -19.02 -4.03
CA THR A 66 -17.03 -19.38 -5.45
C THR A 66 -15.96 -20.43 -5.65
N ILE A 67 -16.38 -21.59 -6.19
CA ILE A 67 -15.50 -22.70 -6.52
C ILE A 67 -15.13 -22.56 -8.00
N PRO A 68 -13.85 -22.27 -8.34
CA PRO A 68 -13.42 -22.08 -9.71
C PRO A 68 -13.85 -23.26 -10.61
N GLY A 69 -14.59 -22.95 -11.68
CA GLY A 69 -15.09 -23.94 -12.64
C GLY A 69 -16.31 -24.77 -12.22
N LYS A 70 -16.73 -24.75 -10.94
CA LYS A 70 -17.92 -25.49 -10.46
C LYS A 70 -19.12 -24.60 -10.14
N GLY A 71 -18.89 -23.30 -9.97
CA GLY A 71 -19.94 -22.33 -9.64
C GLY A 71 -19.75 -21.77 -8.24
N SER A 72 -20.82 -21.48 -7.53
CA SER A 72 -20.74 -20.92 -6.17
C SER A 72 -21.74 -21.57 -5.23
N VAL A 73 -21.41 -21.59 -3.94
CA VAL A 73 -22.28 -22.09 -2.87
C VAL A 73 -22.58 -20.95 -1.92
N ALA A 74 -23.85 -20.65 -1.71
CA ALA A 74 -24.31 -19.68 -0.72
C ALA A 74 -24.88 -20.40 0.51
N ALA A 75 -24.58 -19.89 1.70
CA ALA A 75 -25.07 -20.42 2.96
C ALA A 75 -25.85 -19.33 3.73
N SER A 76 -27.07 -19.66 4.16
CA SER A 76 -27.97 -18.75 4.87
C SER A 76 -28.62 -19.44 6.06
N VAL A 77 -28.59 -18.82 7.24
CA VAL A 77 -29.37 -19.32 8.39
C VAL A 77 -30.69 -18.57 8.45
N VAL A 78 -31.79 -19.32 8.41
CA VAL A 78 -33.15 -18.79 8.42
C VAL A 78 -33.87 -19.28 9.67
N HIS A 79 -34.53 -18.35 10.37
CA HIS A 79 -35.44 -18.62 11.46
C HIS A 79 -36.86 -18.81 10.89
N ASP A 80 -37.44 -19.98 11.13
CA ASP A 80 -38.86 -20.22 10.84
C ASP A 80 -39.66 -19.94 12.11
N LYS A 81 -40.32 -18.78 12.15
CA LYS A 81 -41.16 -18.36 13.28
C LYS A 81 -42.31 -19.33 13.56
N SER A 82 -42.79 -20.04 12.54
CA SER A 82 -43.90 -20.99 12.69
C SER A 82 -43.46 -22.28 13.37
N ALA A 83 -42.26 -22.77 13.03
CA ALA A 83 -41.67 -23.97 13.62
C ALA A 83 -40.83 -23.70 14.87
N LYS A 84 -40.55 -22.43 15.19
CA LYS A 84 -39.58 -21.99 16.22
C LYS A 84 -38.20 -22.65 16.05
N GLY A 85 -37.85 -22.96 14.80
CA GLY A 85 -36.64 -23.68 14.44
C GLY A 85 -35.71 -22.82 13.59
N TYR A 86 -34.42 -23.09 13.69
CA TYR A 86 -33.39 -22.46 12.87
C TYR A 86 -32.87 -23.49 11.86
N THR A 87 -32.76 -23.10 10.60
CA THR A 87 -32.30 -23.98 9.53
C THR A 87 -31.21 -23.30 8.73
N LEU A 88 -30.10 -24.01 8.50
CA LEU A 88 -29.06 -23.64 7.57
C LEU A 88 -29.46 -24.14 6.19
N PHE A 89 -29.58 -23.24 5.22
CA PHE A 89 -29.81 -23.53 3.81
C PHE A 89 -28.52 -23.36 3.02
N LEU A 90 -28.19 -24.34 2.19
CA LEU A 90 -27.05 -24.31 1.29
C LEU A 90 -27.56 -24.27 -0.15
N GLN A 91 -27.13 -23.32 -0.95
CA GLN A 91 -27.61 -23.14 -2.31
C GLN A 91 -26.43 -23.15 -3.28
N GLU A 92 -26.39 -24.16 -4.12
CA GLU A 92 -25.43 -24.29 -5.21
C GLU A 92 -25.94 -23.56 -6.46
N SER A 93 -25.10 -22.74 -7.06
CA SER A 93 -25.32 -22.09 -8.35
C SER A 93 -24.25 -22.57 -9.33
N ALA A 94 -24.66 -23.30 -10.37
CA ALA A 94 -23.74 -23.82 -11.40
C ALA A 94 -23.11 -22.68 -12.22
N ALA A 95 -21.83 -22.85 -12.62
CA ALA A 95 -21.14 -21.91 -13.49
C ALA A 95 -21.83 -21.84 -14.87
N GLY A 96 -22.25 -20.64 -15.29
CA GLY A 96 -22.82 -20.39 -16.63
C GLY A 96 -24.28 -20.83 -16.83
N GLY A 97 -24.94 -21.41 -15.82
CA GLY A 97 -26.37 -21.66 -15.86
C GLY A 97 -27.15 -20.38 -15.54
N ALA A 98 -28.18 -20.05 -16.32
CA ALA A 98 -29.19 -19.08 -15.89
C ALA A 98 -29.67 -19.51 -14.50
N ALA A 99 -29.40 -18.70 -13.47
CA ALA A 99 -29.75 -19.01 -12.09
C ALA A 99 -31.23 -19.42 -12.06
N ALA A 100 -31.50 -20.72 -11.94
CA ALA A 100 -32.86 -21.19 -11.76
C ALA A 100 -33.40 -20.41 -10.57
N LYS A 101 -34.56 -19.77 -10.72
CA LYS A 101 -35.24 -18.91 -9.74
C LYS A 101 -35.64 -19.68 -8.47
N ARG A 102 -34.71 -20.39 -7.84
CA ARG A 102 -34.89 -21.15 -6.62
C ARG A 102 -34.71 -20.19 -5.46
N THR A 103 -35.72 -20.18 -4.59
CA THR A 103 -35.67 -19.39 -3.36
C THR A 103 -34.77 -20.11 -2.35
N VAL A 104 -34.24 -19.38 -1.37
CA VAL A 104 -33.45 -19.97 -0.27
C VAL A 104 -34.24 -21.09 0.42
N ALA A 105 -35.54 -20.85 0.66
CA ALA A 105 -36.44 -21.79 1.32
C ALA A 105 -36.68 -23.09 0.54
N ASP A 106 -36.47 -23.08 -0.78
CA ASP A 106 -36.67 -24.23 -1.66
C ASP A 106 -35.38 -25.04 -1.86
N SER A 107 -34.28 -24.70 -1.19
CA SER A 107 -33.06 -25.49 -1.30
C SER A 107 -33.26 -26.91 -0.76
N GLY A 108 -32.81 -27.89 -1.54
CA GLY A 108 -32.81 -29.31 -1.14
C GLY A 108 -31.75 -29.63 -0.09
N GLN A 109 -30.70 -28.81 0.04
CA GLN A 109 -29.65 -28.98 1.04
C GLN A 109 -29.93 -28.09 2.25
N ARG A 110 -30.30 -28.73 3.36
CA ARG A 110 -30.61 -28.04 4.62
C ARG A 110 -30.14 -28.83 5.83
N ALA A 111 -29.67 -28.12 6.84
CA ALA A 111 -29.27 -28.70 8.12
C ALA A 111 -29.95 -27.96 9.28
N ALA A 112 -30.44 -28.71 10.28
CA ALA A 112 -31.06 -28.12 11.46
C ALA A 112 -30.00 -27.44 12.33
N VAL A 113 -30.24 -26.17 12.69
CA VAL A 113 -29.37 -25.41 13.60
C VAL A 113 -29.99 -25.50 15.01
N PRO A 114 -29.24 -25.93 16.03
CA PRO A 114 -29.78 -26.26 17.34
C PRO A 114 -30.20 -25.03 18.18
N GLY A 115 -29.96 -23.82 17.68
CA GLY A 115 -30.30 -22.58 18.36
C GLY A 115 -30.09 -21.35 17.48
N PRO A 116 -30.30 -20.14 18.03
CA PRO A 116 -30.09 -18.91 17.28
C PRO A 116 -28.63 -18.76 16.87
N ALA A 117 -28.42 -18.56 15.57
CA ALA A 117 -27.10 -18.32 15.00
C ALA A 117 -26.72 -16.84 15.12
N HIS A 118 -25.44 -16.61 15.38
CA HIS A 118 -24.80 -15.31 15.34
C HIS A 118 -24.29 -14.98 13.93
N SER A 119 -23.60 -15.94 13.31
CA SER A 119 -22.99 -15.76 11.99
C SER A 119 -22.69 -17.09 11.31
N VAL A 120 -22.63 -17.10 9.98
CA VAL A 120 -22.24 -18.26 9.15
C VAL A 120 -20.98 -17.93 8.36
N HIS A 121 -20.10 -18.92 8.16
CA HIS A 121 -18.77 -18.75 7.57
C HIS A 121 -18.42 -19.96 6.68
N PHE A 122 -17.69 -19.74 5.59
CA PHE A 122 -17.10 -20.81 4.79
C PHE A 122 -15.63 -21.02 5.18
N LEU A 123 -15.25 -22.28 5.37
CA LEU A 123 -13.87 -22.72 5.58
C LEU A 123 -13.43 -23.58 4.40
N HIS A 124 -12.36 -23.16 3.74
CA HIS A 124 -11.83 -23.85 2.57
C HIS A 124 -10.31 -23.84 2.58
N ARG A 125 -9.68 -24.89 2.07
CA ARG A 125 -8.23 -24.91 1.87
C ARG A 125 -7.92 -24.58 0.41
N ALA A 126 -7.21 -23.47 0.18
CA ALA A 126 -6.67 -23.18 -1.14
C ALA A 126 -5.73 -24.33 -1.56
N ALA A 127 -5.90 -24.84 -2.78
CA ALA A 127 -4.98 -25.83 -3.32
C ALA A 127 -3.60 -25.19 -3.44
N ALA A 128 -2.60 -25.69 -2.71
CA ALA A 128 -1.23 -25.23 -2.84
C ALA A 128 -0.82 -25.37 -4.33
N ALA A 129 -0.52 -24.25 -4.98
CA ALA A 129 -0.13 -24.23 -6.37
C ALA A 129 1.26 -24.91 -6.51
N GLY A 130 1.33 -26.18 -6.93
CA GLY A 130 2.63 -26.78 -7.25
C GLY A 130 2.77 -28.29 -7.44
N GLY A 131 1.77 -29.13 -7.13
CA GLY A 131 1.91 -30.59 -7.26
C GLY A 131 1.16 -31.19 -8.45
N LYS A 132 1.83 -31.90 -9.38
CA LYS A 132 1.18 -32.66 -10.47
C LYS A 132 0.18 -33.73 -9.97
N HIS A 133 0.37 -34.27 -8.76
CA HIS A 133 -0.58 -35.18 -8.13
C HIS A 133 -1.81 -34.48 -7.53
N GLN A 134 -1.84 -33.15 -7.50
CA GLN A 134 -2.88 -32.35 -6.87
C GLN A 134 -4.02 -31.97 -7.83
N GLN A 135 -3.80 -32.05 -9.16
CA GLN A 135 -4.85 -31.84 -10.17
C GLN A 135 -5.99 -32.87 -10.05
N GLN A 136 -5.69 -34.08 -9.55
CA GLN A 136 -6.73 -35.12 -9.40
C GLN A 136 -7.58 -34.91 -8.13
N HIS A 137 -7.01 -34.39 -7.03
CA HIS A 137 -7.80 -33.97 -5.86
C HIS A 137 -8.53 -32.64 -6.07
N GLN A 138 -8.11 -31.81 -7.03
CA GLN A 138 -8.83 -30.60 -7.41
C GLN A 138 -10.14 -30.94 -8.15
N ALA A 139 -10.19 -32.08 -8.83
CA ALA A 139 -11.42 -32.59 -9.46
C ALA A 139 -12.50 -32.99 -8.43
N ASP A 140 -12.11 -33.45 -7.24
CA ASP A 140 -13.06 -33.89 -6.20
C ASP A 140 -13.72 -32.75 -5.42
N GLY A 141 -13.33 -31.48 -5.66
CA GLY A 141 -13.82 -30.35 -4.86
C GLY A 141 -13.12 -30.35 -3.50
N GLY A 142 -12.25 -29.35 -3.28
CA GLY A 142 -11.56 -29.21 -2.00
C GLY A 142 -12.55 -29.25 -0.83
N LEU A 143 -12.12 -29.77 0.32
CA LEU A 143 -12.91 -29.79 1.57
C LEU A 143 -13.46 -28.39 1.86
N LEU A 144 -14.74 -28.18 1.52
CA LEU A 144 -15.49 -26.97 1.79
C LEU A 144 -16.41 -27.24 2.97
N ARG A 145 -16.17 -26.57 4.09
CA ARG A 145 -16.99 -26.70 5.30
C ARG A 145 -17.74 -25.41 5.56
N VAL A 146 -18.95 -25.55 6.08
CA VAL A 146 -19.77 -24.43 6.55
C VAL A 146 -19.75 -24.45 8.06
N ALA A 147 -19.30 -23.35 8.65
CA ALA A 147 -19.29 -23.16 10.09
C ALA A 147 -20.38 -22.16 10.50
N VAL A 148 -21.23 -22.56 11.45
CA VAL A 148 -22.25 -21.72 12.06
C VAL A 148 -21.84 -21.44 13.50
N VAL A 149 -21.66 -20.16 13.82
CA VAL A 149 -21.40 -19.69 15.18
C VAL A 149 -22.74 -19.37 15.82
N LEU A 150 -23.05 -20.01 16.94
CA LEU A 150 -24.28 -19.80 17.70
C LEU A 150 -24.13 -18.63 18.67
N ASN A 151 -25.24 -18.04 19.11
CA ASN A 151 -25.23 -16.91 20.06
C ASN A 151 -24.59 -17.25 21.42
N ASP A 152 -24.48 -18.53 21.77
CA ASP A 152 -23.77 -19.00 22.97
C ASP A 152 -22.25 -19.20 22.77
N GLY A 153 -21.73 -18.90 21.58
CA GLY A 153 -20.32 -19.03 21.22
C GLY A 153 -19.89 -20.44 20.81
N ARG A 154 -20.80 -21.43 20.79
CA ARG A 154 -20.52 -22.74 20.20
C ARG A 154 -20.47 -22.64 18.68
N VAL A 155 -19.70 -23.52 18.06
CA VAL A 155 -19.52 -23.57 16.61
C VAL A 155 -19.99 -24.93 16.11
N GLY A 156 -21.01 -24.94 15.26
CA GLY A 156 -21.42 -26.11 14.50
C GLY A 156 -20.76 -26.12 13.14
N VAL A 157 -20.34 -27.28 12.66
CA VAL A 157 -19.72 -27.43 11.35
C VAL A 157 -20.45 -28.51 10.56
N THR A 158 -20.68 -28.29 9.27
CA THR A 158 -21.18 -29.29 8.33
C THR A 158 -20.36 -29.28 7.04
N ASP A 159 -20.40 -30.39 6.30
CA ASP A 159 -19.98 -30.41 4.90
C ASP A 159 -20.94 -29.57 4.04
N ALA A 160 -20.37 -28.77 3.13
CA ALA A 160 -21.15 -28.01 2.16
C ALA A 160 -21.86 -28.92 1.15
N ALA A 161 -21.27 -30.08 0.81
CA ALA A 161 -21.80 -30.98 -0.22
C ALA A 161 -22.85 -31.97 0.32
N ALA A 162 -22.71 -32.40 1.58
CA ALA A 162 -23.52 -33.49 2.13
C ALA A 162 -24.74 -33.04 2.95
N ALA A 163 -24.84 -31.75 3.30
CA ALA A 163 -25.91 -31.19 4.14
C ALA A 163 -26.19 -32.01 5.41
N GLU A 164 -25.14 -32.54 6.04
CA GLU A 164 -25.22 -33.33 7.25
C GLU A 164 -25.70 -32.50 8.45
N PRO A 165 -26.20 -33.14 9.53
CA PRO A 165 -26.48 -32.45 10.78
C PRO A 165 -25.23 -31.70 11.28
N LEU A 166 -25.41 -30.48 11.81
CA LEU A 166 -24.28 -29.71 12.31
C LEU A 166 -23.56 -30.45 13.45
N ALA A 167 -22.30 -30.79 13.22
CA ALA A 167 -21.42 -31.32 14.25
C ALA A 167 -20.98 -30.17 15.16
N LEU A 168 -21.45 -30.17 16.40
CA LEU A 168 -21.10 -29.15 17.38
C LEU A 168 -19.71 -29.40 17.96
N LEU A 169 -18.83 -28.41 17.82
CA LEU A 169 -17.56 -28.38 18.51
C LEU A 169 -17.77 -28.19 20.03
N PRO A 170 -16.90 -28.78 20.87
CA PRO A 170 -17.00 -28.63 22.31
C PRO A 170 -17.00 -27.15 22.71
N ALA A 171 -17.87 -26.82 23.65
CA ALA A 171 -17.93 -25.48 24.24
C ALA A 171 -16.60 -25.17 24.93
N PRO A 172 -16.13 -23.90 24.88
CA PRO A 172 -14.96 -23.52 25.65
C PRO A 172 -15.20 -23.75 27.15
N ALA A 173 -14.18 -24.22 27.87
CA ALA A 173 -14.26 -24.36 29.32
C ALA A 173 -14.55 -22.99 29.96
N GLY A 174 -15.64 -22.87 30.71
CA GLY A 174 -16.07 -21.60 31.31
C GLY A 174 -16.94 -20.71 30.42
N ALA A 175 -17.47 -21.22 29.31
CA ALA A 175 -18.44 -20.51 28.47
C ALA A 175 -19.77 -20.29 29.21
N GLY A 176 -19.86 -19.22 30.00
CA GLY A 176 -21.13 -18.59 30.29
C GLY A 176 -21.73 -17.99 29.02
N ALA A 177 -23.01 -17.60 29.06
CA ALA A 177 -23.66 -16.90 27.94
C ALA A 177 -22.85 -15.64 27.60
N ALA A 178 -22.12 -15.66 26.48
CA ALA A 178 -21.34 -14.52 26.03
C ALA A 178 -22.29 -13.38 25.69
N ARG A 179 -22.06 -12.19 26.26
CA ARG A 179 -22.86 -11.01 25.92
C ARG A 179 -22.39 -10.35 24.63
N HIS A 180 -21.10 -10.45 24.34
CA HIS A 180 -20.50 -9.90 23.14
C HIS A 180 -19.76 -11.02 22.42
N LEU A 181 -20.16 -11.25 21.18
CA LEU A 181 -19.65 -12.31 20.33
C LEU A 181 -19.33 -11.70 18.98
N LEU A 182 -18.16 -12.01 18.43
CA LEU A 182 -17.78 -11.65 17.08
C LEU A 182 -17.10 -12.85 16.43
N ALA A 183 -17.30 -13.03 15.13
CA ALA A 183 -16.64 -14.10 14.39
C ALA A 183 -16.36 -13.67 12.95
N THR A 184 -15.25 -14.15 12.41
CA THR A 184 -14.82 -13.90 11.03
C THR A 184 -13.99 -15.07 10.53
N SER A 185 -14.01 -15.32 9.22
CA SER A 185 -13.24 -16.39 8.58
C SER A 185 -12.43 -15.89 7.40
N ALA A 186 -11.29 -16.53 7.15
CA ALA A 186 -10.44 -16.33 5.99
C ALA A 186 -9.79 -17.68 5.62
N GLY A 187 -10.01 -18.15 4.39
CA GLY A 187 -9.47 -19.44 3.94
C GLY A 187 -9.90 -20.59 4.84
N ASP A 188 -8.92 -21.25 5.47
CA ASP A 188 -9.12 -22.43 6.31
C ASP A 188 -9.27 -22.10 7.81
N THR A 189 -9.29 -20.82 8.15
CA THR A 189 -9.23 -20.32 9.51
C THR A 189 -10.49 -19.55 9.88
N LEU A 190 -11.07 -19.87 11.04
CA LEU A 190 -12.20 -19.17 11.66
C LEU A 190 -11.75 -18.64 13.03
N VAL A 191 -11.96 -17.35 13.27
CA VAL A 191 -11.68 -16.72 14.56
C VAL A 191 -12.99 -16.38 15.23
N VAL A 192 -13.14 -16.80 16.49
CA VAL A 192 -14.31 -16.50 17.33
C VAL A 192 -13.83 -15.77 18.58
N LEU A 193 -14.31 -14.55 18.77
CA LEU A 193 -14.06 -13.73 19.94
C LEU A 193 -15.31 -13.68 20.81
N SER A 194 -15.19 -14.02 22.09
CA SER A 194 -16.30 -13.99 23.04
C SER A 194 -15.92 -13.20 24.29
N GLN A 195 -16.81 -12.34 24.76
CA GLN A 195 -16.66 -11.59 26.00
C GLN A 195 -17.93 -11.76 26.87
N PRO A 196 -17.79 -12.22 28.12
CA PRO A 196 -18.95 -12.53 28.97
C PRO A 196 -19.67 -11.27 29.45
N SER A 197 -18.93 -10.19 29.71
CA SER A 197 -19.47 -8.90 30.11
C SER A 197 -18.53 -7.77 29.69
N ALA A 198 -19.06 -6.56 29.51
CA ALA A 198 -18.26 -5.38 29.24
C ALA A 198 -17.12 -5.23 30.27
N GLY A 199 -15.91 -4.95 29.78
CA GLY A 199 -14.69 -4.83 30.61
C GLY A 199 -14.05 -6.15 31.05
N ALA A 200 -14.71 -7.31 30.88
CA ALA A 200 -14.09 -8.60 31.16
C ALA A 200 -13.09 -8.99 30.06
N ALA A 201 -12.11 -9.84 30.37
CA ALA A 201 -11.19 -10.34 29.35
C ALA A 201 -11.96 -11.09 28.25
N ALA A 202 -11.64 -10.80 26.99
CA ALA A 202 -12.27 -11.45 25.84
C ALA A 202 -11.47 -12.70 25.46
N ALA A 203 -12.13 -13.83 25.26
CA ALA A 203 -11.51 -15.06 24.81
C ALA A 203 -11.55 -15.14 23.29
N LEU A 204 -10.37 -15.14 22.65
CA LEU A 204 -10.20 -15.33 21.22
C LEU A 204 -9.80 -16.78 20.93
N ARG A 205 -10.57 -17.46 20.08
CA ARG A 205 -10.33 -18.84 19.64
C ARG A 205 -10.05 -18.86 18.15
N VAL A 206 -8.99 -19.57 17.76
CA VAL A 206 -8.63 -19.83 16.36
C VAL A 206 -8.97 -21.28 16.05
N LEU A 207 -9.94 -21.48 15.18
CA LEU A 207 -10.37 -22.78 14.66
C LEU A 207 -9.83 -22.95 13.24
N ARG A 208 -9.35 -24.16 12.91
CA ARG A 208 -8.77 -24.47 11.59
C ARG A 208 -9.34 -25.74 11.00
N LEU A 209 -9.44 -25.76 9.68
CA LEU A 209 -9.76 -26.97 8.92
C LEU A 209 -8.62 -27.99 9.07
N ALA A 210 -8.92 -29.16 9.62
CA ALA A 210 -7.98 -30.25 9.84
C ALA A 210 -7.41 -30.74 8.50
N GLY A 211 -6.08 -30.88 8.43
CA GLY A 211 -5.45 -31.41 7.23
C GLY A 211 -5.56 -32.93 7.15
N SER A 212 -6.09 -33.43 6.04
CA SER A 212 -6.16 -34.86 5.68
C SER A 212 -4.80 -35.61 5.73
N GLY A 213 -3.67 -34.91 5.91
CA GLY A 213 -2.32 -35.47 5.77
C GLY A 213 -1.53 -35.73 7.07
N ALA A 214 -2.11 -35.54 8.26
CA ALA A 214 -1.44 -35.91 9.51
C ALA A 214 -1.54 -37.43 9.73
N GLY A 215 -0.71 -38.19 9.00
CA GLY A 215 -0.30 -39.57 9.25
C GLY A 215 -1.36 -40.52 9.81
N ALA A 216 -2.05 -41.24 8.91
CA ALA A 216 -2.54 -42.59 9.20
C ALA A 216 -1.33 -43.53 9.39
N GLY A 217 -0.61 -43.35 10.49
CA GLY A 217 0.46 -44.23 10.94
C GLY A 217 -0.13 -45.31 11.86
N THR A 218 -0.21 -46.52 11.32
CA THR A 218 -0.47 -47.83 11.96
C THR A 218 -1.78 -48.01 12.74
N ALA A 219 -2.51 -49.07 12.35
CA ALA A 219 -3.79 -49.52 12.93
C ALA A 219 -3.75 -49.86 14.44
N ALA A 220 -2.59 -49.77 15.10
CA ALA A 220 -2.44 -49.99 16.54
C ALA A 220 -2.73 -48.73 17.40
N GLY A 221 -2.76 -47.53 16.80
CA GLY A 221 -3.12 -46.28 17.51
C GLY A 221 -4.63 -46.00 17.60
N ALA A 222 -5.45 -46.71 16.83
CA ALA A 222 -6.90 -46.49 16.76
C ALA A 222 -7.66 -46.98 18.00
N ALA A 223 -7.09 -47.92 18.78
CA ALA A 223 -7.76 -48.49 19.96
C ALA A 223 -7.60 -47.63 21.23
N ALA A 224 -6.58 -46.76 21.31
CA ALA A 224 -6.36 -45.89 22.48
C ALA A 224 -7.13 -44.55 22.42
N ALA A 225 -7.73 -44.22 21.26
CA ALA A 225 -8.53 -42.99 21.06
C ALA A 225 -10.01 -43.15 21.47
N ALA A 226 -10.38 -44.25 22.12
CA ALA A 226 -11.78 -44.60 22.42
C ALA A 226 -12.34 -44.03 23.73
N THR A 227 -11.63 -43.13 24.44
CA THR A 227 -12.13 -42.54 25.69
C THR A 227 -12.20 -41.00 25.62
N GLY A 228 -13.35 -40.49 25.15
CA GLY A 228 -13.93 -39.23 25.63
C GLY A 228 -13.67 -37.91 24.87
N ALA A 229 -12.73 -37.82 23.93
CA ALA A 229 -12.33 -36.53 23.31
C ALA A 229 -12.61 -36.37 21.79
N ASN A 230 -13.31 -37.32 21.15
CA ASN A 230 -13.27 -37.49 19.69
C ASN A 230 -14.40 -36.87 18.84
N SER A 231 -15.29 -36.02 19.36
CA SER A 231 -16.31 -35.38 18.49
C SER A 231 -15.74 -34.29 17.57
N ALA A 232 -14.64 -33.63 17.95
CA ALA A 232 -14.03 -32.55 17.16
C ALA A 232 -13.28 -33.05 15.92
N ALA A 233 -12.73 -34.26 15.96
CA ALA A 233 -12.03 -34.85 14.81
C ALA A 233 -13.00 -35.23 13.68
N ALA A 234 -14.23 -35.63 14.01
CA ALA A 234 -15.26 -35.98 13.03
C ALA A 234 -15.77 -34.78 12.22
N ALA A 235 -15.75 -33.57 12.80
CA ALA A 235 -16.21 -32.34 12.16
C ALA A 235 -15.20 -31.75 11.15
N GLY A 236 -13.99 -32.31 11.07
CA GLY A 236 -12.92 -31.80 10.18
C GLY A 236 -12.40 -30.42 10.55
N VAL A 237 -12.80 -29.85 11.69
CA VAL A 237 -12.34 -28.54 12.20
C VAL A 237 -11.89 -28.72 13.65
N SER A 238 -10.70 -28.24 13.97
CA SER A 238 -10.14 -28.31 15.33
C SER A 238 -9.71 -26.94 15.82
N GLN A 239 -9.72 -26.77 17.15
CA GLN A 239 -9.19 -25.56 17.77
C GLN A 239 -7.66 -25.59 17.73
N ALA A 240 -7.08 -24.68 16.95
CA ALA A 240 -5.64 -24.58 16.78
C ALA A 240 -4.99 -23.79 17.92
N LYS A 241 -5.56 -22.64 18.29
CA LYS A 241 -5.02 -21.74 19.32
C LYS A 241 -6.15 -21.04 20.08
N ALA A 242 -5.86 -20.58 21.30
CA ALA A 242 -6.74 -19.68 22.04
C ALA A 242 -5.90 -18.72 22.90
N VAL A 243 -6.41 -17.50 23.10
CA VAL A 243 -5.77 -16.48 23.94
C VAL A 243 -6.84 -15.66 24.66
N SER A 244 -6.55 -15.25 25.89
CA SER A 244 -7.37 -14.28 26.62
C SER A 244 -6.80 -12.88 26.38
N LEU A 245 -7.61 -11.99 25.81
CA LEU A 245 -7.29 -10.60 25.53
C LEU A 245 -7.76 -9.74 26.70
N ALA A 246 -6.82 -9.05 27.34
CA ALA A 246 -7.16 -8.02 28.31
C ALA A 246 -7.88 -6.85 27.60
N CYS A 247 -8.89 -6.28 28.26
CA CYS A 247 -9.51 -5.06 27.75
C CYS A 247 -8.49 -3.92 27.76
N PRO A 248 -8.24 -3.26 26.61
CA PRO A 248 -7.32 -2.11 26.56
C PRO A 248 -7.88 -0.93 27.37
N GLY A 249 -6.99 -0.13 27.99
CA GLY A 249 -7.35 1.09 28.73
C GLY A 249 -7.09 1.10 30.25
N GLY A 250 -6.51 0.03 30.81
CA GLY A 250 -5.93 0.02 32.16
C GLY A 250 -6.93 0.05 33.33
N SER A 251 -6.42 -0.14 34.55
CA SER A 251 -7.20 -0.25 35.80
C SER A 251 -7.86 1.06 36.28
N GLY A 252 -7.67 2.17 35.55
CA GLY A 252 -7.93 3.53 36.02
C GLY A 252 -9.20 4.23 35.50
N GLY A 253 -10.03 3.62 34.65
CA GLY A 253 -11.29 4.28 34.27
C GLY A 253 -12.07 3.81 33.04
N SER A 254 -11.56 2.87 32.23
CA SER A 254 -12.31 2.37 31.05
C SER A 254 -12.88 0.96 31.25
N SER A 255 -13.52 0.71 32.40
CA SER A 255 -14.04 -0.61 32.84
C SER A 255 -15.18 -1.20 31.98
N HIS A 256 -15.46 -0.66 30.80
CA HIS A 256 -16.60 -1.04 29.96
C HIS A 256 -16.25 -1.23 28.48
N ALA A 257 -14.97 -1.45 28.13
CA ALA A 257 -14.61 -1.77 26.75
C ALA A 257 -15.25 -3.09 26.30
N VAL A 258 -15.85 -3.05 25.11
CA VAL A 258 -16.56 -4.15 24.46
C VAL A 258 -16.02 -4.27 23.04
N PRO A 259 -15.79 -5.48 22.51
CA PRO A 259 -15.40 -5.63 21.12
C PRO A 259 -16.58 -5.28 20.20
N VAL A 260 -16.35 -4.41 19.22
CA VAL A 260 -17.36 -3.89 18.29
C VAL A 260 -17.10 -4.30 16.85
N GLY A 261 -15.89 -4.74 16.52
CA GLY A 261 -15.51 -5.19 15.18
C GLY A 261 -14.42 -6.26 15.25
N LEU A 262 -14.48 -7.23 14.33
CA LEU A 262 -13.48 -8.28 14.19
C LEU A 262 -13.25 -8.53 12.70
N THR A 263 -12.01 -8.35 12.25
CA THR A 263 -11.61 -8.65 10.88
C THR A 263 -10.38 -9.56 10.89
N LEU A 264 -10.17 -10.30 9.82
CA LEU A 264 -9.12 -11.31 9.73
C LEU A 264 -8.35 -11.18 8.43
N SER A 265 -7.03 -11.16 8.57
CA SER A 265 -6.05 -11.30 7.51
C SER A 265 -5.46 -12.72 7.54
N THR A 266 -4.60 -13.06 6.58
CA THR A 266 -3.81 -14.29 6.61
C THR A 266 -3.02 -14.40 7.91
N ASP A 267 -2.39 -13.30 8.35
CA ASP A 267 -1.34 -13.36 9.38
C ASP A 267 -1.83 -13.00 10.80
N PHE A 268 -2.87 -12.16 10.90
CA PHE A 268 -3.39 -11.63 12.17
C PHE A 268 -4.91 -11.37 12.15
N ALA A 269 -5.50 -11.31 13.34
CA ALA A 269 -6.89 -10.89 13.56
C ALA A 269 -6.89 -9.53 14.23
N LEU A 270 -7.74 -8.62 13.74
CA LEU A 270 -7.87 -7.28 14.28
C LEU A 270 -9.19 -7.15 15.04
N VAL A 271 -9.08 -6.87 16.35
CA VAL A 271 -10.23 -6.59 17.23
C VAL A 271 -10.35 -5.09 17.40
N GLN A 272 -11.53 -4.54 17.08
CA GLN A 272 -11.87 -3.15 17.39
C GLN A 272 -12.65 -3.09 18.71
N TRP A 273 -12.28 -2.15 19.59
CA TRP A 273 -12.91 -1.95 20.89
C TRP A 273 -13.73 -0.66 20.93
N SER A 274 -14.82 -0.69 21.70
CA SER A 274 -15.74 0.45 21.86
C SER A 274 -15.11 1.70 22.49
N ASN A 275 -13.97 1.54 23.15
CA ASN A 275 -13.20 2.64 23.74
C ASN A 275 -12.16 3.24 22.77
N GLY A 276 -12.32 3.03 21.47
CA GLY A 276 -11.43 3.59 20.46
C GLY A 276 -10.03 2.97 20.47
N HIS A 277 -9.89 1.72 20.90
CA HIS A 277 -8.66 0.96 20.75
C HIS A 277 -8.84 -0.12 19.70
N ALA A 278 -7.73 -0.60 19.14
CA ALA A 278 -7.72 -1.81 18.35
C ALA A 278 -6.56 -2.73 18.79
N THR A 279 -6.78 -4.03 18.70
CA THR A 279 -5.83 -5.07 19.09
C THR A 279 -5.59 -6.00 17.91
N ALA A 280 -4.38 -5.99 17.36
CA ALA A 280 -3.92 -6.96 16.37
C ALA A 280 -3.36 -8.20 17.08
N VAL A 281 -3.89 -9.38 16.77
CA VAL A 281 -3.47 -10.66 17.35
C VAL A 281 -2.72 -11.46 16.30
N HIS A 282 -1.40 -11.46 16.41
CA HIS A 282 -0.48 -12.11 15.47
C HIS A 282 -0.26 -13.59 15.78
N GLY A 283 0.28 -14.32 14.79
CA GLY A 283 0.62 -15.73 14.93
C GLY A 283 -0.58 -16.64 14.73
N ILE A 284 -1.55 -16.22 13.93
CA ILE A 284 -2.69 -17.05 13.55
C ILE A 284 -2.24 -18.14 12.58
N GLU A 285 -1.23 -17.86 11.75
CA GLU A 285 -0.56 -18.83 10.90
C GLU A 285 0.37 -19.80 11.66
N GLY A 286 0.54 -20.99 11.07
CA GLY A 286 1.35 -22.08 11.63
C GLY A 286 0.54 -23.33 11.99
N ALA A 287 1.05 -24.50 11.58
CA ALA A 287 0.58 -25.78 12.09
C ALA A 287 0.71 -25.81 13.62
N ALA A 288 -0.14 -26.58 14.31
CA ALA A 288 -0.18 -26.69 15.77
C ALA A 288 1.17 -27.02 16.45
N THR A 289 2.15 -27.47 15.67
CA THR A 289 3.49 -27.88 16.12
C THR A 289 4.63 -26.91 15.79
N ALA A 290 4.42 -25.87 14.96
CA ALA A 290 5.52 -25.01 14.45
C ALA A 290 5.31 -23.49 14.64
N GLY A 291 4.10 -23.03 15.01
CA GLY A 291 3.82 -21.60 15.16
C GLY A 291 3.87 -21.15 16.62
N GLY A 292 4.61 -20.06 16.91
CA GLY A 292 4.69 -19.46 18.25
C GLY A 292 3.34 -19.06 18.87
N PRO A 293 3.35 -18.63 20.16
CA PRO A 293 2.14 -18.21 20.87
C PRO A 293 1.45 -17.04 20.16
N LEU A 294 0.13 -16.91 20.34
CA LEU A 294 -0.61 -15.73 19.87
C LEU A 294 -0.08 -14.48 20.57
N ARG A 295 0.22 -13.42 19.80
CA ARG A 295 0.81 -12.18 20.30
C ARG A 295 -0.16 -11.02 20.09
N PRO A 296 -0.91 -10.60 21.12
CA PRO A 296 -1.78 -9.43 21.03
C PRO A 296 -0.97 -8.14 21.15
N VAL A 297 -1.17 -7.21 20.22
CA VAL A 297 -0.61 -5.86 20.21
C VAL A 297 -1.77 -4.88 20.16
N SER A 298 -1.88 -3.98 21.14
CA SER A 298 -2.98 -3.01 21.24
C SER A 298 -2.49 -1.60 20.98
N PHE A 299 -3.29 -0.81 20.26
CA PHE A 299 -3.00 0.57 19.90
C PHE A 299 -4.24 1.46 20.08
N PRO A 300 -4.08 2.71 20.54
CA PRO A 300 -5.16 3.69 20.57
C PRO A 300 -5.44 4.22 19.16
N LEU A 301 -6.72 4.24 18.76
CA LEU A 301 -7.16 4.77 17.46
C LEU A 301 -7.30 6.29 17.45
N SER A 302 -7.47 6.93 18.61
CA SER A 302 -7.56 8.40 18.73
C SER A 302 -6.30 9.10 18.21
N ASP A 303 -5.13 8.50 18.46
CA ASP A 303 -3.84 9.05 18.06
C ASP A 303 -3.57 8.80 16.57
N ALA A 304 -4.15 7.73 16.02
CA ALA A 304 -4.09 7.39 14.60
C ALA A 304 -4.84 8.42 13.73
N VAL A 305 -5.98 8.91 14.20
CA VAL A 305 -6.78 9.93 13.49
C VAL A 305 -6.10 11.31 13.53
N GLY A 306 -5.44 11.66 14.64
CA GLY A 306 -4.73 12.93 14.80
C GLY A 306 -3.51 13.09 13.88
N ALA A 307 -2.94 11.98 13.38
CA ALA A 307 -1.77 11.98 12.49
C ALA A 307 -2.07 12.42 11.04
N ASN A 308 -3.34 12.59 10.66
CA ASN A 308 -3.76 12.90 9.28
C ASN A 308 -3.53 14.35 8.80
N GLY A 309 -2.85 15.21 9.58
CA GLY A 309 -2.44 16.55 9.14
C GLY A 309 -3.59 17.55 8.90
N ALA A 310 -3.68 18.56 9.77
CA ALA A 310 -4.54 19.76 9.65
C ALA A 310 -6.06 19.52 9.55
N SER A 311 -6.69 19.13 10.66
CA SER A 311 -8.04 19.62 10.94
C SER A 311 -7.96 21.07 11.42
N SER A 312 -8.49 21.98 10.61
CA SER A 312 -8.71 23.40 10.90
C SER A 312 -9.84 23.60 11.91
N SER A 313 -9.69 23.11 13.14
CA SER A 313 -10.53 23.54 14.26
C SER A 313 -9.67 23.97 15.47
N GLY A 314 -9.71 25.28 15.68
CA GLY A 314 -9.10 26.11 16.73
C GLY A 314 -8.44 25.45 17.94
N ALA A 315 -7.13 25.68 18.05
CA ALA A 315 -6.56 26.11 19.33
C ALA A 315 -7.25 27.44 19.72
N GLY A 316 -8.29 27.35 20.55
CA GLY A 316 -8.87 28.51 21.22
C GLY A 316 -7.84 29.12 22.16
N THR A 317 -7.00 30.00 21.63
CA THR A 317 -6.21 30.94 22.43
C THR A 317 -7.20 31.80 23.22
N ALA A 318 -7.16 31.66 24.53
CA ALA A 318 -7.82 32.56 25.46
C ALA A 318 -7.15 33.94 25.36
N ALA A 319 -7.58 34.73 24.38
CA ALA A 319 -7.27 36.15 24.32
C ALA A 319 -8.18 36.88 25.31
N ALA A 320 -7.54 37.46 26.33
CA ALA A 320 -8.16 38.35 27.29
C ALA A 320 -8.78 39.57 26.57
N ALA A 321 -10.11 39.58 26.45
CA ALA A 321 -10.88 40.78 26.18
C ALA A 321 -11.50 41.25 27.50
N ALA A 322 -10.82 42.20 28.14
CA ALA A 322 -11.35 42.95 29.26
C ALA A 322 -12.39 43.97 28.79
N ALA A 323 -13.43 44.12 29.62
CA ALA A 323 -14.33 45.26 29.76
C ALA A 323 -15.42 45.50 28.69
N GLY A 324 -16.69 45.37 29.12
CA GLY A 324 -17.85 45.91 28.41
C GLY A 324 -19.15 45.26 28.86
N GLY A 325 -19.80 45.83 29.86
CA GLY A 325 -20.87 45.16 30.61
C GLY A 325 -22.21 44.96 29.90
N ARG A 326 -23.01 44.04 30.45
CA ARG A 326 -24.42 44.25 30.82
C ARG A 326 -24.96 43.00 31.53
N LYS A 327 -25.39 43.19 32.78
CA LYS A 327 -26.20 42.25 33.56
C LYS A 327 -27.46 41.88 32.77
N ARG A 328 -27.68 40.58 32.51
CA ARG A 328 -29.02 39.99 32.56
C ARG A 328 -28.96 38.67 33.34
N LYS A 329 -29.88 38.60 34.28
CA LYS A 329 -30.15 37.55 35.27
C LYS A 329 -31.27 36.66 34.71
N ASN A 330 -31.29 35.40 35.16
CA ASN A 330 -32.31 34.34 34.97
C ASN A 330 -31.93 33.30 33.90
N ALA A 331 -32.12 32.00 34.10
CA ALA A 331 -32.51 31.23 35.28
C ALA A 331 -31.99 29.80 35.07
N ALA A 332 -31.67 29.14 36.18
CA ALA A 332 -31.32 27.73 36.21
C ALA A 332 -32.51 26.87 35.76
N ALA A 333 -32.26 25.99 34.79
CA ALA A 333 -32.97 24.73 34.66
C ALA A 333 -31.92 23.64 34.85
N ALA A 334 -31.96 22.99 36.00
CA ALA A 334 -31.19 21.80 36.30
C ALA A 334 -31.74 20.64 35.45
N GLY A 335 -30.98 20.23 34.45
CA GLY A 335 -31.09 18.93 33.79
C GLY A 335 -29.70 18.31 33.82
N ALA A 336 -29.49 17.40 34.77
CA ALA A 336 -28.27 16.62 34.85
C ALA A 336 -28.31 15.51 33.78
N ASP A 337 -27.99 15.86 32.54
CA ASP A 337 -27.56 14.89 31.55
C ASP A 337 -26.03 14.95 31.48
N GLY A 338 -25.39 13.94 32.08
CA GLY A 338 -23.98 13.68 31.87
C GLY A 338 -23.75 13.51 30.37
N GLY A 339 -23.01 14.44 29.77
CA GLY A 339 -22.69 14.41 28.35
C GLY A 339 -22.12 13.05 28.00
N SER A 340 -22.88 12.27 27.22
CA SER A 340 -22.34 11.08 26.57
C SER A 340 -21.24 11.58 25.65
N GLY A 341 -19.98 11.41 26.05
CA GLY A 341 -18.86 11.60 25.14
C GLY A 341 -19.18 10.80 23.88
N SER A 342 -19.33 11.48 22.74
CA SER A 342 -19.73 10.83 21.50
C SER A 342 -18.73 9.71 21.24
N ARG A 343 -19.22 8.48 21.15
CA ARG A 343 -18.38 7.33 20.82
C ARG A 343 -17.64 7.68 19.52
N PRO A 344 -16.31 7.56 19.48
CA PRO A 344 -15.57 7.90 18.27
C PRO A 344 -16.09 7.05 17.12
N ARG A 345 -16.57 7.69 16.04
CA ARG A 345 -17.07 7.02 14.82
C ARG A 345 -15.92 6.54 13.94
N VAL A 346 -15.00 5.79 14.52
CA VAL A 346 -13.88 5.19 13.82
C VAL A 346 -14.22 3.74 13.52
N LEU A 347 -13.88 3.25 12.33
CA LEU A 347 -13.93 1.84 11.97
C LEU A 347 -12.52 1.36 11.64
N CYS A 348 -12.20 0.09 11.86
CA CYS A 348 -10.93 -0.47 11.39
C CYS A 348 -11.08 -1.87 10.81
N ALA A 349 -10.24 -2.21 9.84
CA ALA A 349 -10.22 -3.53 9.22
C ALA A 349 -8.80 -3.95 8.84
N ALA A 350 -8.49 -5.24 9.06
CA ALA A 350 -7.28 -5.86 8.53
C ALA A 350 -7.35 -5.86 7.00
N VAL A 351 -6.31 -5.34 6.34
CA VAL A 351 -6.26 -5.22 4.88
C VAL A 351 -5.45 -6.37 4.31
N ASP A 352 -4.20 -6.54 4.75
CA ASP A 352 -3.27 -7.58 4.29
C ASP A 352 -2.54 -8.23 5.48
N GLY A 353 -1.53 -9.07 5.23
CA GLY A 353 -0.76 -9.78 6.28
C GLY A 353 -0.03 -8.88 7.27
N ARG A 354 0.17 -7.59 6.94
CA ARG A 354 0.98 -6.67 7.74
C ARG A 354 0.28 -5.37 8.10
N GLN A 355 -0.87 -5.08 7.51
CA GLN A 355 -1.46 -3.75 7.53
C GLN A 355 -2.96 -3.80 7.82
N PHE A 356 -3.43 -2.76 8.49
CA PHE A 356 -4.84 -2.51 8.70
C PHE A 356 -5.21 -1.08 8.34
N VAL A 357 -6.45 -0.85 7.93
CA VAL A 357 -6.99 0.48 7.65
C VAL A 357 -7.84 0.94 8.81
N VAL A 358 -7.78 2.23 9.10
CA VAL A 358 -8.64 2.97 10.02
C VAL A 358 -9.43 3.96 9.17
N LEU A 359 -10.75 3.98 9.35
CA LEU A 359 -11.69 4.87 8.67
C LEU A 359 -12.30 5.78 9.73
N ASP A 360 -12.09 7.08 9.58
CA ASP A 360 -12.68 8.11 10.43
C ASP A 360 -13.90 8.72 9.74
N LEU A 361 -15.06 8.58 10.39
CA LEU A 361 -16.34 9.11 9.93
C LEU A 361 -16.66 10.50 10.52
N GLU A 362 -15.80 11.08 11.37
CA GLU A 362 -16.05 12.32 12.13
C GLU A 362 -15.45 13.60 11.52
N SER A 363 -14.65 13.51 10.45
CA SER A 363 -13.98 14.66 9.83
C SER A 363 -14.97 15.75 9.34
N GLY A 364 -14.91 16.94 9.96
CA GLY A 364 -15.86 18.07 9.85
C GLY A 364 -15.91 18.82 8.51
N ALA A 365 -15.72 18.14 7.37
CA ALA A 365 -15.92 18.65 6.02
C ALA A 365 -17.36 18.33 5.54
N PRO A 366 -17.94 19.01 4.53
CA PRO A 366 -19.37 18.93 4.20
C PRO A 366 -19.88 17.48 4.05
N GLN A 367 -20.70 17.05 5.01
CA GLN A 367 -21.63 15.89 5.12
C GLN A 367 -21.26 14.50 4.56
N SER A 368 -20.14 14.30 3.85
CA SER A 368 -19.96 13.18 2.93
C SER A 368 -18.50 12.78 2.69
N ARG A 369 -17.58 12.96 3.65
CA ARG A 369 -16.15 12.60 3.46
C ARG A 369 -15.65 11.68 4.58
N ILE A 370 -15.11 10.53 4.22
CA ILE A 370 -14.46 9.58 5.12
C ILE A 370 -12.95 9.81 5.01
N CYS A 371 -12.28 10.09 6.12
CA CYS A 371 -10.83 10.06 6.18
C CYS A 371 -10.37 8.62 6.43
N TYR A 372 -9.27 8.20 5.82
CA TYR A 372 -8.66 6.90 6.12
C TYR A 372 -7.18 7.05 6.44
N SER A 373 -6.68 6.14 7.27
CA SER A 373 -5.25 5.94 7.50
C SER A 373 -4.94 4.45 7.48
N LEU A 374 -3.88 4.07 6.77
CA LEU A 374 -3.34 2.72 6.72
C LEU A 374 -2.27 2.61 7.80
N HIS A 375 -2.19 1.51 8.53
CA HIS A 375 -1.29 1.30 9.65
C HIS A 375 -0.61 -0.06 9.57
N ASP A 376 0.61 -0.16 10.10
CA ASP A 376 1.27 -1.44 10.30
C ASP A 376 0.67 -2.17 11.51
N ALA A 377 0.33 -3.45 11.35
CA ALA A 377 -0.33 -4.26 12.35
C ALA A 377 0.59 -4.70 13.51
N GLN A 378 1.91 -4.73 13.30
CA GLN A 378 2.88 -5.06 14.35
C GLN A 378 3.21 -3.83 15.21
N TYR A 379 3.27 -2.66 14.58
CA TYR A 379 3.79 -1.45 15.20
C TYR A 379 2.74 -0.36 15.45
N GLY A 380 1.58 -0.44 14.82
CA GLY A 380 0.50 0.56 14.89
C GLY A 380 0.83 1.89 14.20
N CYS A 381 1.96 2.02 13.52
CA CYS A 381 2.38 3.27 12.90
C CYS A 381 1.64 3.55 11.58
N PRO A 382 1.25 4.81 11.30
CA PRO A 382 0.58 5.16 10.05
C PRO A 382 1.53 5.03 8.85
N LEU A 383 1.08 4.36 7.80
CA LEU A 383 1.76 4.04 6.54
C LEU A 383 1.30 4.93 5.39
N ASP A 384 0.00 5.17 5.29
CA ASP A 384 -0.61 6.07 4.30
C ASP A 384 -1.84 6.73 4.92
N SER A 385 -2.28 7.85 4.35
CA SER A 385 -3.53 8.50 4.78
C SER A 385 -4.15 9.25 3.62
N GLY A 386 -5.46 9.39 3.66
CA GLY A 386 -6.18 10.12 2.66
C GLY A 386 -7.65 10.30 3.04
N SER A 387 -8.46 10.63 2.05
CA SER A 387 -9.89 10.82 2.25
C SER A 387 -10.66 10.48 1.00
N ILE A 388 -11.92 10.09 1.18
CA ILE A 388 -12.80 9.58 0.14
C ILE A 388 -14.17 10.21 0.35
N ASP A 389 -14.71 10.82 -0.69
CA ASP A 389 -16.08 11.33 -0.66
C ASP A 389 -17.07 10.18 -0.86
N VAL A 390 -18.13 10.15 -0.05
CA VAL A 390 -19.12 9.09 0.02
C VAL A 390 -20.52 9.70 0.08
N ASP A 391 -21.43 9.20 -0.75
CA ASP A 391 -22.83 9.64 -0.79
C ASP A 391 -23.64 9.07 0.38
N ALA A 392 -23.30 9.49 1.60
CA ALA A 392 -24.00 9.11 2.83
C ALA A 392 -23.95 10.25 3.86
N PRO A 393 -25.04 10.55 4.57
CA PRO A 393 -25.07 11.60 5.60
C PRO A 393 -24.42 11.09 6.90
N LEU A 394 -23.09 11.06 6.93
CA LEU A 394 -22.29 10.36 7.96
C LEU A 394 -22.64 10.78 9.40
N LEU A 395 -22.95 12.05 9.63
CA LEU A 395 -23.28 12.59 10.96
C LEU A 395 -24.63 12.08 11.51
N SER A 396 -25.54 11.67 10.63
CA SER A 396 -26.88 11.19 11.02
C SER A 396 -26.95 9.68 11.28
N LEU A 397 -25.91 8.94 10.89
CA LEU A 397 -25.87 7.48 11.04
C LEU A 397 -25.70 7.09 12.51
N ASP A 398 -26.25 5.95 12.90
CA ASP A 398 -25.95 5.34 14.20
C ASP A 398 -24.62 4.57 14.09
N PRO A 399 -23.63 4.77 14.98
CA PRO A 399 -22.37 4.02 14.94
C PRO A 399 -22.55 2.50 14.90
N GLU A 400 -23.60 1.96 15.55
CA GLU A 400 -23.88 0.52 15.56
C GLU A 400 -24.35 -0.01 14.20
N SER A 401 -24.85 0.89 13.34
CA SER A 401 -25.24 0.59 11.97
C SER A 401 -24.08 0.63 10.98
N CYS A 402 -22.92 1.15 11.40
CA CYS A 402 -21.72 1.26 10.60
C CYS A 402 -20.76 0.08 10.86
N ALA A 403 -20.27 -0.58 9.81
CA ALA A 403 -19.32 -1.68 9.96
C ALA A 403 -18.48 -1.85 8.70
N VAL A 404 -17.22 -2.28 8.85
CA VAL A 404 -16.45 -2.80 7.71
C VAL A 404 -16.83 -4.25 7.50
N VAL A 405 -17.34 -4.55 6.32
CA VAL A 405 -17.85 -5.86 5.91
C VAL A 405 -16.72 -6.78 5.45
N GLY A 406 -15.71 -6.19 4.83
CA GLY A 406 -14.50 -6.88 4.41
C GLY A 406 -13.51 -5.91 3.79
N ALA A 407 -12.23 -6.27 3.81
CA ALA A 407 -11.20 -5.61 3.02
C ALA A 407 -10.49 -6.67 2.18
N ALA A 408 -10.21 -6.32 0.93
CA ALA A 408 -9.64 -7.21 -0.07
C ALA A 408 -8.19 -6.83 -0.37
N VAL A 409 -7.28 -7.81 -0.31
CA VAL A 409 -5.94 -7.73 -0.90
C VAL A 409 -6.07 -7.95 -2.42
N ARG A 410 -6.69 -7.01 -3.13
CA ARG A 410 -6.54 -6.91 -4.58
C ARG A 410 -5.45 -5.89 -4.90
N PRO A 411 -4.81 -5.94 -6.09
CA PRO A 411 -3.89 -4.90 -6.54
C PRO A 411 -4.52 -3.50 -6.54
N ASP A 412 -5.85 -3.40 -6.50
CA ASP A 412 -6.58 -2.12 -6.45
C ASP A 412 -7.09 -1.73 -5.05
N GLY A 413 -6.79 -2.53 -3.99
CA GLY A 413 -7.14 -2.25 -2.59
C GLY A 413 -8.61 -1.87 -2.35
N ALA A 414 -9.54 -2.81 -2.18
CA ALA A 414 -10.95 -2.49 -1.95
C ALA A 414 -11.37 -2.75 -0.49
N ALA A 415 -12.03 -1.78 0.15
CA ALA A 415 -12.67 -1.95 1.45
C ALA A 415 -14.20 -1.78 1.32
N VAL A 416 -14.96 -2.75 1.79
CA VAL A 416 -16.43 -2.75 1.74
C VAL A 416 -16.97 -2.29 3.08
N VAL A 417 -17.74 -1.20 3.08
CA VAL A 417 -18.25 -0.57 4.29
C VAL A 417 -19.76 -0.47 4.23
N ARG A 418 -20.42 -0.92 5.31
CA ARG A 418 -21.84 -0.66 5.55
C ARG A 418 -21.97 0.63 6.35
N LEU A 419 -22.78 1.56 5.85
CA LEU A 419 -23.05 2.86 6.46
C LEU A 419 -24.57 2.98 6.67
N GLY A 420 -25.09 2.40 7.75
CA GLY A 420 -26.53 2.24 7.92
C GLY A 420 -27.10 1.21 6.95
N GLY A 421 -28.12 1.61 6.19
CA GLY A 421 -28.78 0.79 5.16
C GLY A 421 -28.10 0.84 3.79
N THR A 422 -26.98 1.54 3.64
CA THR A 422 -26.19 1.58 2.40
C THR A 422 -24.92 0.75 2.52
N VAL A 423 -24.51 0.15 1.39
CA VAL A 423 -23.23 -0.57 1.28
C VAL A 423 -22.40 0.16 0.23
N HIS A 424 -21.18 0.52 0.61
CA HIS A 424 -20.21 1.20 -0.23
C HIS A 424 -18.95 0.36 -0.42
N VAL A 425 -18.36 0.44 -1.61
CA VAL A 425 -17.02 -0.06 -1.91
C VAL A 425 -16.08 1.15 -1.97
N LEU A 426 -15.05 1.15 -1.15
CA LEU A 426 -14.01 2.15 -1.10
C LEU A 426 -12.78 1.59 -1.82
N THR A 427 -12.37 2.22 -2.92
CA THR A 427 -11.12 1.89 -3.61
C THR A 427 -9.99 2.69 -2.96
N LEU A 428 -9.22 2.02 -2.11
CA LEU A 428 -8.01 2.49 -1.46
C LEU A 428 -6.83 2.40 -2.44
N ARG A 429 -5.86 3.29 -2.31
CA ARG A 429 -4.62 3.17 -3.09
C ARG A 429 -3.90 1.87 -2.69
N PRO A 430 -3.35 1.08 -3.64
CA PRO A 430 -2.56 -0.09 -3.29
C PRO A 430 -1.44 0.27 -2.31
N PRO A 431 -1.20 -0.56 -1.29
CA PRO A 431 -0.13 -0.31 -0.34
C PRO A 431 1.20 -0.35 -1.08
N GLN A 432 1.92 0.78 -1.10
CA GLN A 432 3.31 0.77 -1.53
C GLN A 432 4.13 0.01 -0.48
N PRO A 433 5.09 -0.86 -0.87
CA PRO A 433 5.93 -1.55 0.08
C PRO A 433 6.73 -0.53 0.90
N VAL A 434 6.37 -0.40 2.18
CA VAL A 434 7.01 0.53 3.10
C VAL A 434 8.35 -0.07 3.52
N SER A 435 9.46 0.66 3.28
CA SER A 435 10.78 0.19 3.69
C SER A 435 10.83 0.11 5.23
N LEU A 436 11.52 -0.90 5.77
CA LEU A 436 11.74 -1.08 7.23
C LEU A 436 12.19 0.21 7.93
N LEU A 437 12.88 1.07 7.19
CA LEU A 437 13.46 2.27 7.73
C LEU A 437 12.53 3.48 7.69
N SER A 438 11.65 3.59 6.69
CA SER A 438 10.53 4.52 6.76
C SER A 438 9.59 4.16 7.93
N LEU A 439 9.48 2.88 8.26
CA LEU A 439 8.77 2.40 9.44
C LEU A 439 9.49 2.78 10.75
N VAL A 440 10.82 2.63 10.83
CA VAL A 440 11.62 3.08 11.98
C VAL A 440 11.52 4.61 12.15
N ALA A 441 11.64 5.40 11.08
CA ALA A 441 11.52 6.85 11.14
C ALA A 441 10.14 7.29 11.66
N ARG A 442 9.07 6.63 11.21
CA ARG A 442 7.69 6.90 11.65
C ARG A 442 7.47 6.46 13.11
N LEU A 443 8.05 5.34 13.53
CA LEU A 443 8.09 4.91 14.93
C LEU A 443 8.82 5.90 15.84
N SER A 444 9.91 6.51 15.35
CA SER A 444 10.64 7.55 16.11
C SER A 444 9.82 8.83 16.25
N VAL A 445 9.07 9.23 15.22
CA VAL A 445 8.18 10.40 15.27
C VAL A 445 6.99 10.16 16.20
N THR A 446 6.36 8.98 16.15
CA THR A 446 5.24 8.66 17.07
C THR A 446 5.70 8.51 18.53
N ALA A 447 6.89 7.94 18.76
CA ALA A 447 7.48 7.89 20.10
C ALA A 447 7.78 9.29 20.66
N ASN A 448 8.26 10.22 19.80
CA ASN A 448 8.52 11.61 20.21
C ASN A 448 7.22 12.38 20.45
N ALA A 449 6.19 12.19 19.63
CA ALA A 449 4.86 12.77 19.84
C ALA A 449 4.21 12.29 21.16
N ALA A 450 4.34 10.99 21.47
CA ALA A 450 3.89 10.43 22.74
C ALA A 450 4.70 10.95 23.95
N ALA A 451 6.01 11.17 23.79
CA ALA A 451 6.86 11.78 24.81
C ALA A 451 6.49 13.25 25.09
N ILE A 452 6.16 14.01 24.05
CA ILE A 452 5.73 15.42 24.17
C ILE A 452 4.32 15.51 24.79
N ALA A 453 3.38 14.64 24.39
CA ALA A 453 2.04 14.58 24.96
C ALA A 453 2.04 14.19 26.45
N SER A 454 2.96 13.31 26.87
CA SER A 454 3.13 12.94 28.28
C SER A 454 3.88 14.01 29.11
N ALA A 455 4.72 14.85 28.48
CA ALA A 455 5.40 15.96 29.14
C ALA A 455 4.50 17.21 29.35
N GLY A 456 3.46 17.40 28.52
CA GLY A 456 2.56 18.57 28.57
C GLY A 456 1.58 18.61 29.76
N GLY A 457 1.56 17.60 30.63
CA GLY A 457 0.55 17.44 31.70
C GLY A 457 0.88 18.03 33.07
N LYS A 458 2.04 18.65 33.29
CA LYS A 458 2.43 19.19 34.61
C LYS A 458 2.76 20.69 34.56
N GLY A 459 1.72 21.51 34.70
CA GLY A 459 1.83 22.94 34.91
C GLY A 459 0.78 23.47 35.88
N GLY A 460 0.91 23.13 37.17
CA GLY A 460 0.08 23.68 38.26
C GLY A 460 0.90 23.79 39.54
N LYS A 461 1.03 25.02 40.05
CA LYS A 461 1.92 25.45 41.14
C LYS A 461 1.33 25.20 42.55
N ASP A 462 2.21 24.69 43.42
CA ASP A 462 2.41 24.92 44.87
C ASP A 462 1.29 24.65 45.90
N ALA A 463 1.52 23.67 46.79
CA ALA A 463 1.65 23.86 48.25
C ALA A 463 2.07 22.57 48.99
N ALA A 464 2.81 22.77 50.09
CA ALA A 464 3.58 21.81 50.89
C ALA A 464 2.79 20.70 51.62
N GLY A 465 3.48 19.60 51.95
CA GLY A 465 3.02 18.67 53.00
C GLY A 465 3.67 17.27 52.98
N THR A 466 4.59 17.05 53.90
CA THR A 466 5.22 15.81 54.39
C THR A 466 4.44 14.48 54.31
N GLY A 467 5.15 13.37 54.08
CA GLY A 467 4.74 12.05 54.60
C GLY A 467 5.17 10.84 53.76
N ALA A 468 6.03 9.98 54.33
CA ALA A 468 6.50 8.74 53.74
C ALA A 468 5.40 7.66 53.59
N GLY A 469 5.55 6.78 52.60
CA GLY A 469 4.78 5.53 52.49
C GLY A 469 5.05 4.78 51.19
N ALA A 470 5.81 3.69 51.27
CA ALA A 470 6.06 2.75 50.18
C ALA A 470 4.81 1.92 49.83
N GLY A 471 4.63 1.54 48.56
CA GLY A 471 3.60 0.60 48.12
C GLY A 471 3.68 0.29 46.62
N ALA A 472 3.87 -0.99 46.30
CA ALA A 472 4.16 -1.58 44.99
C ALA A 472 3.14 -1.34 43.86
N GLY A 473 3.62 -1.46 42.61
CA GLY A 473 2.85 -2.08 41.51
C GLY A 473 2.56 -1.21 40.28
N ALA A 474 3.57 -0.86 39.49
CA ALA A 474 3.39 -0.32 38.13
C ALA A 474 4.11 -1.21 37.10
N ALA A 475 3.40 -2.22 36.60
CA ALA A 475 3.82 -3.06 35.49
C ALA A 475 2.80 -2.90 34.34
N GLY A 476 3.19 -2.19 33.29
CA GLY A 476 2.36 -1.99 32.10
C GLY A 476 2.89 -0.84 31.25
N GLY A 477 3.94 -1.10 30.46
CA GLY A 477 4.54 -0.09 29.58
C GLY A 477 6.03 -0.24 29.27
N ARG A 478 6.62 -1.43 29.44
CA ARG A 478 8.04 -1.72 29.10
C ARG A 478 8.16 -2.80 28.02
N GLY A 479 7.46 -2.66 26.90
CA GLY A 479 7.52 -3.66 25.82
C GLY A 479 8.84 -3.65 25.05
N VAL A 480 9.23 -2.49 24.49
CA VAL A 480 10.27 -2.46 23.45
C VAL A 480 11.70 -2.50 24.03
N ALA A 481 11.97 -1.72 25.09
CA ALA A 481 13.31 -1.67 25.69
C ALA A 481 13.65 -2.92 26.52
N ALA A 482 12.65 -3.62 27.06
CA ALA A 482 12.86 -4.84 27.85
C ALA A 482 12.97 -6.09 26.97
N GLU A 483 12.25 -6.16 25.83
CA GLU A 483 12.43 -7.26 24.86
C GLU A 483 13.77 -7.16 24.12
N LEU A 484 14.32 -5.95 23.87
CA LEU A 484 15.67 -5.79 23.33
C LEU A 484 16.77 -6.27 24.30
N ALA A 485 16.52 -6.17 25.60
CA ALA A 485 17.47 -6.60 26.65
C ALA A 485 17.40 -8.11 26.94
N ALA A 486 16.39 -8.83 26.45
CA ALA A 486 16.14 -10.25 26.76
C ALA A 486 16.62 -11.23 25.68
N LEU A 487 17.34 -10.76 24.65
CA LEU A 487 17.92 -11.62 23.62
C LEU A 487 19.10 -12.43 24.19
N PRO A 488 19.19 -13.75 23.94
CA PRO A 488 20.30 -14.57 24.42
C PRO A 488 21.60 -14.17 23.72
N ALA A 489 22.70 -14.13 24.47
CA ALA A 489 24.02 -13.75 23.99
C ALA A 489 24.46 -14.64 22.80
N PRO A 490 24.93 -14.05 21.68
CA PRO A 490 25.57 -14.84 20.64
C PRO A 490 26.90 -15.40 21.16
N VAL A 491 27.10 -16.69 20.90
CA VAL A 491 28.34 -17.43 21.11
C VAL A 491 29.53 -16.61 20.60
N THR A 492 30.48 -16.30 21.48
CA THR A 492 31.73 -15.63 21.15
C THR A 492 32.54 -16.52 20.20
N LEU A 493 32.65 -16.10 18.94
CA LEU A 493 33.65 -16.65 18.02
C LEU A 493 35.01 -16.05 18.37
N ASP A 494 35.96 -16.94 18.65
CA ASP A 494 37.33 -16.63 19.02
C ASP A 494 38.07 -15.87 17.90
N ALA A 495 38.62 -14.70 18.22
CA ALA A 495 39.29 -13.81 17.27
C ALA A 495 40.62 -14.38 16.73
N ALA A 496 41.09 -15.50 17.28
CA ALA A 496 42.30 -16.18 16.82
C ALA A 496 42.14 -16.93 15.48
N LEU A 497 40.91 -17.11 14.96
CA LEU A 497 40.66 -17.80 13.68
C LEU A 497 40.68 -16.90 12.43
N LEU A 498 40.91 -15.59 12.57
CA LEU A 498 40.92 -14.63 11.44
C LEU A 498 42.31 -14.13 11.05
N SER A 499 43.39 -14.57 11.70
CA SER A 499 44.77 -14.28 11.24
C SER A 499 45.34 -15.47 10.46
N GLY A 500 44.86 -15.65 9.23
CA GLY A 500 45.47 -16.53 8.23
C GLY A 500 46.37 -15.72 7.30
N ALA A 501 47.68 -15.88 7.46
CA ALA A 501 48.72 -15.32 6.61
C ALA A 501 48.77 -15.97 5.21
N ALA A 502 48.92 -15.15 4.17
CA ALA A 502 49.55 -15.47 2.87
C ALA A 502 49.78 -14.13 2.12
N SER A 503 50.96 -13.51 2.21
CA SER A 503 52.15 -13.72 1.35
C SER A 503 52.04 -13.12 -0.06
N GLY A 504 52.86 -12.09 -0.31
CA GLY A 504 53.23 -11.54 -1.63
C GLY A 504 52.34 -10.40 -2.11
N GLY A 505 52.79 -9.21 -2.48
CA GLY A 505 54.12 -8.63 -2.64
C GLY A 505 53.97 -7.40 -3.53
N GLY A 506 54.46 -6.24 -3.08
CA GLY A 506 54.71 -5.06 -3.93
C GLY A 506 53.66 -3.95 -3.92
N ALA A 507 53.90 -2.89 -3.12
CA ALA A 507 53.83 -1.47 -3.54
C ALA A 507 53.92 -0.55 -2.29
N ALA A 508 55.07 -0.54 -1.64
CA ALA A 508 55.42 0.43 -0.61
C ALA A 508 55.91 1.72 -1.28
N ALA A 509 55.02 2.71 -1.44
CA ALA A 509 55.42 4.08 -1.81
C ALA A 509 54.45 5.20 -1.38
N ALA A 510 53.20 4.90 -0.98
CA ALA A 510 52.22 5.94 -0.63
C ALA A 510 52.05 6.22 0.88
N ALA A 511 52.64 5.39 1.76
CA ALA A 511 52.44 5.50 3.22
C ALA A 511 53.40 6.50 3.91
N ALA A 512 54.45 6.98 3.24
CA ALA A 512 55.47 7.84 3.86
C ALA A 512 55.09 9.34 3.90
N ALA A 513 54.11 9.79 3.11
CA ALA A 513 53.71 11.21 3.06
C ALA A 513 52.65 11.60 4.11
N SER A 514 51.98 10.62 4.74
CA SER A 514 50.92 10.84 5.73
C SER A 514 51.44 10.93 7.18
N ALA A 515 52.60 10.32 7.46
CA ALA A 515 53.19 10.30 8.81
C ALA A 515 53.87 11.62 9.23
N ALA A 516 54.26 12.47 8.28
CA ALA A 516 54.97 13.72 8.56
C ALA A 516 54.04 14.88 8.99
N ALA A 517 52.76 14.86 8.59
CA ALA A 517 51.80 15.92 8.94
C ALA A 517 51.20 15.75 10.34
N ALA A 518 51.11 14.51 10.84
CA ALA A 518 50.60 14.20 12.18
C ALA A 518 51.60 14.55 13.31
N ALA A 519 52.90 14.61 13.00
CA ALA A 519 53.95 14.95 13.97
C ALA A 519 54.06 16.47 14.25
N ALA A 520 53.50 17.33 13.40
CA ALA A 520 53.65 18.79 13.50
C ALA A 520 52.58 19.47 14.38
N VAL A 521 51.50 18.78 14.77
CA VAL A 521 50.41 19.35 15.59
C VAL A 521 50.56 18.98 17.08
N ALA A 522 51.36 17.96 17.41
CA ALA A 522 51.59 17.53 18.79
C ALA A 522 52.63 18.38 19.57
N ALA A 523 53.19 19.43 18.96
CA ALA A 523 54.30 20.20 19.53
C ALA A 523 53.95 21.63 20.02
N ALA A 524 52.67 21.99 20.10
CA ALA A 524 52.26 23.32 20.55
C ALA A 524 51.01 23.28 21.43
N THR A 525 51.19 22.97 22.72
CA THR A 525 50.74 23.76 23.89
C THR A 525 50.80 22.93 25.19
N GLY A 526 51.73 23.32 26.06
CA GLY A 526 51.89 23.13 27.51
C GLY A 526 51.02 22.18 28.32
N ASP A 527 51.71 21.28 29.02
CA ASP A 527 51.32 20.60 30.26
C ASP A 527 50.94 21.59 31.36
N ASP A 528 49.72 21.47 31.91
CA ASP A 528 49.42 21.56 33.35
C ASP A 528 47.90 21.35 33.57
N SER A 529 47.48 20.10 33.75
CA SER A 529 46.28 19.66 34.49
C SER A 529 46.00 18.17 34.25
N ALA A 530 46.95 17.31 34.63
CA ALA A 530 46.73 15.87 34.74
C ALA A 530 46.62 15.50 36.22
N ASP A 531 45.42 15.63 36.79
CA ASP A 531 44.92 14.76 37.87
C ASP A 531 43.50 15.17 38.27
N MET A 532 42.50 14.66 37.56
CA MET A 532 41.18 14.37 38.12
C MET A 532 40.47 13.29 37.29
N LEU A 533 40.60 12.05 37.77
CA LEU A 533 39.61 10.97 37.73
C LEU A 533 38.90 10.71 36.39
N LEU A 534 39.48 9.78 35.62
CA LEU A 534 38.76 8.90 34.71
C LEU A 534 37.76 8.04 35.50
N ALA A 535 36.49 8.48 35.56
CA ALA A 535 35.39 7.58 35.82
C ALA A 535 35.05 6.82 34.52
N GLU A 536 35.02 5.49 34.61
CA GLU A 536 34.62 4.60 33.51
C GLU A 536 33.23 4.99 32.97
N VAL A 537 33.18 5.36 31.69
CA VAL A 537 31.92 5.62 30.96
C VAL A 537 31.46 4.31 30.33
N PRO A 538 30.24 3.81 30.64
CA PRO A 538 29.78 2.51 30.14
C PRO A 538 29.39 2.58 28.66
N ALA A 539 29.51 1.44 27.98
CA ALA A 539 29.31 1.26 26.55
C ALA A 539 27.87 1.53 26.08
N SER A 540 27.66 2.64 25.36
CA SER A 540 26.47 2.91 24.53
C SER A 540 26.91 3.25 23.10
N ALA A 541 27.06 2.24 22.23
CA ALA A 541 27.59 2.42 20.88
C ALA A 541 26.53 2.72 19.79
N VAL A 542 25.25 2.89 20.15
CA VAL A 542 24.17 3.15 19.18
C VAL A 542 23.85 4.65 19.02
N THR A 543 24.36 5.55 19.88
CA THR A 543 24.00 6.99 19.85
C THR A 543 24.91 7.89 18.99
N ARG A 544 26.22 7.60 18.86
CA ARG A 544 27.18 8.52 18.20
C ARG A 544 26.94 8.79 16.72
N GLY A 545 26.33 7.86 15.98
CA GLY A 545 26.19 7.96 14.53
C GLY A 545 25.12 8.97 14.10
N ASP A 546 24.02 9.05 14.85
CA ASP A 546 22.91 9.94 14.53
C ASP A 546 23.16 11.36 15.08
N ASP A 547 23.93 11.48 16.18
CA ASP A 547 24.45 12.75 16.68
C ASP A 547 25.31 13.48 15.62
N ILE A 548 26.14 12.75 14.86
CA ILE A 548 26.95 13.32 13.77
C ILE A 548 26.05 13.84 12.64
N CYS A 549 25.05 13.07 12.23
CA CYS A 549 24.14 13.50 11.16
C CYS A 549 23.32 14.73 11.58
N ASN A 550 22.81 14.76 12.81
CA ASN A 550 22.07 15.92 13.33
C ASN A 550 22.96 17.17 13.43
N SER A 551 24.20 17.01 13.91
CA SER A 551 25.19 18.10 13.94
C SER A 551 25.48 18.65 12.53
N LEU A 552 25.66 17.77 11.53
CA LEU A 552 25.87 18.18 10.14
C LEU A 552 24.64 18.86 9.54
N ILE A 553 23.42 18.40 9.88
CA ILE A 553 22.16 19.03 9.46
C ILE A 553 22.08 20.46 10.01
N GLU A 554 22.33 20.64 11.31
CA GLU A 554 22.32 21.96 11.95
C GLU A 554 23.35 22.91 11.34
N GLN A 555 24.58 22.44 11.11
CA GLN A 555 25.65 23.22 10.51
C GLN A 555 25.34 23.65 9.06
N LEU A 556 24.80 22.73 8.24
CA LEU A 556 24.40 23.04 6.87
C LEU A 556 23.22 24.00 6.82
N ALA A 557 22.21 23.79 7.69
CA ALA A 557 21.06 24.68 7.77
C ALA A 557 21.48 26.10 8.17
N ALA A 558 22.37 26.24 9.16
CA ALA A 558 22.90 27.53 9.58
C ALA A 558 23.72 28.21 8.46
N ALA A 559 24.56 27.46 7.74
CA ALA A 559 25.34 28.00 6.64
C ALA A 559 24.45 28.47 5.47
N LEU A 560 23.42 27.70 5.11
CA LEU A 560 22.46 28.09 4.07
C LEU A 560 21.61 29.30 4.48
N ALA A 561 21.18 29.37 5.74
CA ALA A 561 20.45 30.53 6.27
C ALA A 561 21.31 31.80 6.25
N ALA A 562 22.60 31.69 6.63
CA ALA A 562 23.55 32.80 6.55
C ALA A 562 23.78 33.26 5.10
N ALA A 563 23.84 32.32 4.15
CA ALA A 563 23.96 32.64 2.73
C ALA A 563 22.71 33.38 2.20
N ALA A 564 21.52 32.96 2.61
CA ALA A 564 20.25 33.57 2.20
C ALA A 564 20.00 34.95 2.83
N ALA A 565 20.49 35.20 4.05
CA ALA A 565 20.31 36.46 4.77
C ALA A 565 21.16 37.62 4.21
N ALA A 566 22.17 37.34 3.39
CA ALA A 566 23.03 38.37 2.83
C ALA A 566 22.28 39.23 1.78
N PRO A 567 22.26 40.56 1.91
CA PRO A 567 21.57 41.43 0.97
C PRO A 567 22.17 41.27 -0.44
N GLY A 568 21.33 40.85 -1.39
CA GLY A 568 21.72 40.56 -2.78
C GLY A 568 21.95 39.09 -3.11
N GLY A 569 21.67 38.14 -2.19
CA GLY A 569 21.74 36.70 -2.46
C GLY A 569 23.15 36.15 -2.70
N GLY A 570 24.18 36.96 -2.45
CA GLY A 570 25.60 36.62 -2.62
C GLY A 570 26.29 36.29 -1.30
N GLY A 571 25.58 35.72 -0.32
CA GLY A 571 26.18 35.35 0.96
C GLY A 571 27.29 34.30 0.80
N PRO A 572 28.18 34.19 1.80
CA PRO A 572 29.30 33.26 1.73
C PRO A 572 28.78 31.82 1.56
N ALA A 573 29.28 31.14 0.53
CA ALA A 573 28.97 29.74 0.30
C ALA A 573 29.39 28.89 1.51
N PRO A 574 28.71 27.76 1.77
CA PRO A 574 29.08 26.86 2.85
C PRO A 574 30.55 26.41 2.71
N PRO A 575 31.30 26.25 3.82
CA PRO A 575 32.71 25.90 3.77
C PRO A 575 32.93 24.56 3.04
N ALA A 576 33.88 24.51 2.10
CA ALA A 576 34.16 23.31 1.32
C ALA A 576 34.50 22.09 2.20
N ALA A 577 35.20 22.30 3.32
CA ALA A 577 35.53 21.24 4.27
C ALA A 577 34.28 20.60 4.92
N LEU A 578 33.23 21.39 5.16
CA LEU A 578 31.96 20.90 5.68
C LEU A 578 31.24 20.05 4.62
N LEU A 579 31.22 20.51 3.37
CA LEU A 579 30.61 19.79 2.25
C LEU A 579 31.31 18.46 1.98
N ASP A 580 32.66 18.45 1.99
CA ASP A 580 33.45 17.23 1.86
C ASP A 580 33.17 16.23 2.99
N SER A 581 33.04 16.71 4.23
CA SER A 581 32.69 15.88 5.40
C SER A 581 31.31 15.26 5.23
N VAL A 582 30.33 16.03 4.75
CA VAL A 582 28.97 15.54 4.49
C VAL A 582 28.96 14.50 3.39
N VAL A 583 29.58 14.77 2.24
CA VAL A 583 29.64 13.81 1.11
C VAL A 583 30.32 12.51 1.55
N LYS A 584 31.44 12.57 2.28
CA LYS A 584 32.12 11.38 2.82
C LYS A 584 31.24 10.63 3.82
N THR A 585 30.50 11.34 4.67
CA THR A 585 29.58 10.72 5.64
C THR A 585 28.42 10.01 4.95
N VAL A 586 27.84 10.64 3.91
CA VAL A 586 26.77 10.04 3.08
C VAL A 586 27.30 8.79 2.36
N GLN A 587 28.47 8.88 1.73
CA GLN A 587 29.12 7.74 1.06
C GLN A 587 29.42 6.61 2.03
N GLY A 588 30.03 6.91 3.18
CA GLY A 588 30.35 5.91 4.20
C GLY A 588 29.10 5.22 4.74
N ARG A 589 28.04 5.97 5.07
CA ARG A 589 26.78 5.37 5.53
C ARG A 589 26.19 4.44 4.47
N ARG A 590 26.17 4.85 3.19
CA ARG A 590 25.69 3.99 2.08
C ARG A 590 26.54 2.75 1.86
N GLN A 591 27.87 2.86 1.91
CA GLN A 591 28.78 1.71 1.81
C GLN A 591 28.56 0.71 2.94
N HIS A 592 28.17 1.18 4.12
CA HIS A 592 27.84 0.35 5.28
C HIS A 592 26.36 -0.07 5.35
N GLY A 593 25.56 0.16 4.29
CA GLY A 593 24.14 -0.19 4.27
C GLY A 593 23.28 0.58 5.28
N ARG A 594 23.80 1.69 5.83
CA ARG A 594 23.09 2.57 6.75
C ARG A 594 22.31 3.61 5.97
N GLU A 595 21.13 3.96 6.48
CA GLU A 595 20.38 5.06 5.90
C GLU A 595 21.01 6.41 6.17
N VAL A 596 20.76 7.28 5.21
CA VAL A 596 21.13 8.69 5.24
C VAL A 596 19.84 9.48 5.38
N PRO A 597 19.72 10.35 6.40
CA PRO A 597 18.54 11.19 6.56
C PRO A 597 18.26 12.02 5.30
N ALA A 598 17.00 12.02 4.82
CA ALA A 598 16.61 12.75 3.61
C ALA A 598 16.86 14.26 3.73
N GLN A 599 16.73 14.81 4.94
CA GLN A 599 17.05 16.22 5.23
C GLN A 599 18.54 16.52 5.00
N LEU A 600 19.44 15.62 5.40
CA LEU A 600 20.88 15.78 5.16
C LEU A 600 21.18 15.76 3.65
N LEU A 601 20.56 14.86 2.88
CA LEU A 601 20.71 14.81 1.43
C LEU A 601 20.22 16.09 0.75
N SER A 602 19.06 16.59 1.18
CA SER A 602 18.42 17.78 0.63
C SER A 602 19.24 19.04 0.92
N LEU A 603 19.68 19.22 2.17
CA LEU A 603 20.54 20.34 2.56
C LEU A 603 21.92 20.27 1.88
N ALA A 604 22.51 19.08 1.79
CA ALA A 604 23.78 18.88 1.09
C ALA A 604 23.66 19.25 -0.39
N ALA A 605 22.59 18.83 -1.06
CA ALA A 605 22.36 19.15 -2.47
C ALA A 605 22.23 20.66 -2.69
N ARG A 606 21.44 21.38 -1.87
CA ARG A 606 21.32 22.85 -1.94
C ARG A 606 22.64 23.55 -1.64
N ALA A 607 23.37 23.08 -0.63
CA ALA A 607 24.65 23.65 -0.22
C ALA A 607 25.74 23.49 -1.29
N LEU A 608 25.83 22.31 -1.92
CA LEU A 608 26.73 22.05 -3.04
C LEU A 608 26.37 22.89 -4.28
N ALA A 609 25.07 23.04 -4.58
CA ALA A 609 24.61 23.88 -5.68
C ALA A 609 24.91 25.36 -5.44
N ALA A 610 24.66 25.86 -4.22
CA ALA A 610 24.99 27.23 -3.82
C ALA A 610 26.51 27.50 -3.90
N ALA A 611 27.33 26.52 -3.51
CA ALA A 611 28.79 26.58 -3.64
C ALA A 611 29.30 26.33 -5.07
N ARG A 612 28.42 26.03 -6.04
CA ARG A 612 28.75 25.66 -7.43
C ARG A 612 29.71 24.47 -7.53
N GLN A 613 29.67 23.55 -6.56
CA GLN A 613 30.48 22.33 -6.53
C GLN A 613 29.78 21.19 -7.29
N TRP A 614 29.53 21.41 -8.59
CA TRP A 614 28.76 20.50 -9.44
C TRP A 614 29.31 19.06 -9.54
N PRO A 615 30.64 18.82 -9.58
CA PRO A 615 31.16 17.45 -9.59
C PRO A 615 30.83 16.67 -8.32
N GLN A 616 30.87 17.34 -7.16
CA GLN A 616 30.52 16.72 -5.87
C GLN A 616 29.01 16.50 -5.76
N LEU A 617 28.20 17.41 -6.30
CA LEU A 617 26.75 17.20 -6.42
C LEU A 617 26.45 15.97 -7.29
N GLY A 618 27.13 15.81 -8.42
CA GLY A 618 27.03 14.61 -9.25
C GLY A 618 27.36 13.33 -8.48
N ALA A 619 28.47 13.32 -7.73
CA ALA A 619 28.84 12.18 -6.88
C ALA A 619 27.81 11.90 -5.78
N LEU A 620 27.24 12.93 -5.17
CA LEU A 620 26.18 12.79 -4.17
C LEU A 620 24.92 12.15 -4.80
N LEU A 621 24.48 12.64 -5.96
CA LEU A 621 23.26 12.18 -6.64
C LEU A 621 23.30 10.70 -7.08
N LEU A 622 24.50 10.12 -7.26
CA LEU A 622 24.65 8.67 -7.48
C LEU A 622 24.21 7.83 -6.28
N HIS A 623 24.24 8.42 -5.08
CA HIS A 623 23.88 7.76 -3.81
C HIS A 623 22.48 8.15 -3.29
N VAL A 624 21.80 9.05 -3.99
CA VAL A 624 20.45 9.51 -3.66
C VAL A 624 19.43 8.63 -4.40
N PRO A 625 18.46 8.02 -3.71
CA PRO A 625 17.40 7.26 -4.37
C PRO A 625 16.47 8.19 -5.16
N PRO A 626 15.71 7.66 -6.13
CA PRO A 626 14.63 8.40 -6.77
C PRO A 626 13.64 8.94 -5.73
N GLY A 627 13.21 10.20 -5.86
CA GLY A 627 12.38 10.89 -4.86
C GLY A 627 13.08 11.17 -3.51
N GLY A 628 14.40 11.03 -3.43
CA GLY A 628 15.16 11.21 -2.19
C GLY A 628 15.45 12.66 -1.78
N LEU A 629 15.15 13.65 -2.63
CA LEU A 629 15.39 15.07 -2.38
C LEU A 629 14.06 15.82 -2.20
N ALA A 630 13.83 16.30 -0.98
CA ALA A 630 12.64 17.07 -0.63
C ALA A 630 12.91 18.57 -0.67
N GLY A 631 12.09 19.32 -1.42
CA GLY A 631 12.17 20.78 -1.52
C GLY A 631 13.49 21.29 -2.09
N CYS A 632 14.06 20.62 -3.08
CA CYS A 632 15.32 21.01 -3.76
C CYS A 632 15.10 21.38 -5.23
N SER A 633 13.90 21.84 -5.59
CA SER A 633 13.53 22.26 -6.95
C SER A 633 14.39 23.42 -7.46
N ASP A 634 14.86 24.28 -6.57
CA ASP A 634 15.81 25.37 -6.83
C ASP A 634 17.14 24.88 -7.40
N VAL A 635 17.62 23.71 -6.96
CA VAL A 635 18.86 23.09 -7.47
C VAL A 635 18.74 22.74 -8.95
N LEU A 636 17.55 22.33 -9.42
CA LEU A 636 17.29 22.04 -10.83
C LEU A 636 17.47 23.30 -11.69
N ALA A 637 16.86 24.42 -11.26
CA ALA A 637 16.99 25.70 -11.93
C ALA A 637 18.43 26.21 -11.92
N ALA A 638 19.14 26.08 -10.79
CA ALA A 638 20.54 26.48 -10.65
C ALA A 638 21.47 25.66 -11.56
N ALA A 639 21.27 24.34 -11.65
CA ALA A 639 22.06 23.47 -12.53
C ALA A 639 21.85 23.80 -14.01
N ALA A 640 20.60 24.05 -14.42
CA ALA A 640 20.27 24.47 -15.78
C ALA A 640 20.92 25.83 -16.13
N ALA A 641 20.84 26.80 -15.22
CA ALA A 641 21.47 28.11 -15.39
C ALA A 641 23.01 28.04 -15.46
N ALA A 642 23.62 27.12 -14.72
CA ALA A 642 25.06 26.87 -14.72
C ALA A 642 25.55 25.96 -15.87
N ALA A 643 24.67 25.65 -16.83
CA ALA A 643 24.95 24.76 -17.97
C ALA A 643 25.46 23.36 -17.57
N GLN A 644 25.07 22.86 -16.40
CA GLN A 644 25.44 21.53 -15.89
C GLN A 644 24.44 20.47 -16.35
N TYR A 645 24.32 20.35 -17.67
CA TYR A 645 23.26 19.56 -18.30
C TYR A 645 23.31 18.06 -17.95
N GLY A 646 24.50 17.51 -17.69
CA GLY A 646 24.66 16.11 -17.26
C GLY A 646 23.98 15.77 -15.92
N LEU A 647 23.68 16.76 -15.08
CA LEU A 647 23.02 16.56 -13.80
C LEU A 647 21.49 16.57 -13.91
N LEU A 648 20.92 17.13 -14.99
CA LEU A 648 19.47 17.36 -15.09
C LEU A 648 18.64 16.06 -15.06
N PRO A 649 18.97 14.99 -15.82
CA PRO A 649 18.18 13.76 -15.76
C PRO A 649 18.19 13.15 -14.35
N ARG A 650 19.35 13.16 -13.69
CA ARG A 650 19.48 12.61 -12.34
C ARG A 650 18.75 13.46 -11.29
N LEU A 651 18.80 14.79 -11.40
CA LEU A 651 18.02 15.67 -10.54
C LEU A 651 16.51 15.44 -10.72
N CYS A 652 16.03 15.30 -11.96
CA CYS A 652 14.62 15.04 -12.22
C CYS A 652 14.14 13.72 -11.60
N THR A 653 14.98 12.67 -11.58
CA THR A 653 14.62 11.40 -10.90
C THR A 653 14.71 11.48 -9.37
N CYS A 654 15.66 12.26 -8.83
CA CYS A 654 15.88 12.35 -7.38
C CYS A 654 14.93 13.31 -6.65
N LEU A 655 14.27 14.23 -7.34
CA LEU A 655 13.31 15.16 -6.73
C LEU A 655 11.98 14.45 -6.45
N ASP A 656 11.47 14.61 -5.23
CA ASP A 656 10.15 14.07 -4.83
C ASP A 656 9.00 14.93 -5.37
N ASP A 657 9.16 16.25 -5.24
CA ASP A 657 8.24 17.26 -5.77
C ASP A 657 9.05 18.38 -6.44
N VAL A 658 8.53 18.88 -7.56
CA VAL A 658 9.17 19.92 -8.36
C VAL A 658 8.28 21.15 -8.36
N GLU A 659 8.73 22.18 -7.64
CA GLU A 659 8.04 23.47 -7.64
C GLU A 659 7.90 24.00 -9.09
N PRO A 660 6.67 24.33 -9.53
CA PRO A 660 6.39 24.77 -10.90
C PRO A 660 7.23 25.98 -11.34
N GLY A 661 7.50 26.91 -10.41
CA GLY A 661 8.34 28.08 -10.66
C GLY A 661 9.79 27.70 -11.00
N SER A 662 10.40 26.78 -10.24
CA SER A 662 11.76 26.33 -10.50
C SER A 662 11.85 25.50 -11.79
N LEU A 663 10.83 24.69 -12.10
CA LEU A 663 10.76 23.95 -13.36
C LEU A 663 10.73 24.90 -14.57
N VAL A 664 9.88 25.92 -14.53
CA VAL A 664 9.78 26.91 -15.61
C VAL A 664 11.06 27.76 -15.70
N ALA A 665 11.72 28.05 -14.58
CA ALA A 665 13.03 28.70 -14.59
C ALA A 665 14.11 27.82 -15.25
N ALA A 666 14.12 26.51 -14.97
CA ALA A 666 15.00 25.56 -15.64
C ALA A 666 14.72 25.47 -17.15
N LEU A 667 13.44 25.42 -17.54
CA LEU A 667 13.02 25.46 -18.94
C LEU A 667 13.47 26.75 -19.62
N ALA A 668 13.28 27.91 -18.98
CA ALA A 668 13.72 29.19 -19.52
C ALA A 668 15.24 29.24 -19.72
N ALA A 669 16.03 28.68 -18.80
CA ALA A 669 17.48 28.59 -18.92
C ALA A 669 17.94 27.66 -20.08
N VAL A 670 17.30 26.51 -20.23
CA VAL A 670 17.58 25.59 -21.36
C VAL A 670 17.12 26.19 -22.69
N LEU A 671 16.00 26.91 -22.70
CA LEU A 671 15.43 27.57 -23.87
C LEU A 671 16.05 28.94 -24.17
N ALA A 672 16.98 29.41 -23.35
CA ALA A 672 17.67 30.67 -23.58
C ALA A 672 18.48 30.65 -24.90
N PRO A 673 18.72 31.83 -25.52
CA PRO A 673 19.56 31.95 -26.70
C PRO A 673 20.92 31.27 -26.51
N THR A 674 21.36 30.52 -27.52
CA THR A 674 22.63 29.79 -27.48
C THR A 674 23.81 30.74 -27.48
N THR A 675 24.55 30.80 -26.38
CA THR A 675 25.89 31.39 -26.33
C THR A 675 26.93 30.35 -26.72
N LYS A 676 28.13 30.78 -27.16
CA LYS A 676 29.23 29.85 -27.52
C LYS A 676 29.58 28.86 -26.41
N ALA A 677 29.57 29.32 -25.16
CA ALA A 677 29.84 28.48 -23.98
C ALA A 677 28.72 27.44 -23.76
N THR A 678 27.45 27.87 -23.81
CA THR A 678 26.32 26.94 -23.65
C THR A 678 26.25 25.93 -24.80
N LEU A 679 26.58 26.31 -26.03
CA LEU A 679 26.60 25.42 -27.18
C LEU A 679 27.63 24.29 -27.00
N ALA A 680 28.83 24.61 -26.53
CA ALA A 680 29.85 23.60 -26.24
C ALA A 680 29.39 22.60 -25.18
N ALA A 681 28.80 23.09 -24.07
CA ALA A 681 28.27 22.23 -23.01
C ALA A 681 27.09 21.37 -23.47
N ARG A 682 26.17 21.93 -24.28
CA ARG A 682 25.04 21.18 -24.86
C ARG A 682 25.53 20.08 -25.79
N LYS A 683 26.49 20.39 -26.66
CA LYS A 683 27.09 19.43 -27.59
C LYS A 683 27.82 18.32 -26.85
N GLN A 684 28.64 18.66 -25.84
CA GLN A 684 29.33 17.66 -25.02
C GLN A 684 28.35 16.68 -24.34
N HIS A 685 27.25 17.20 -23.78
CA HIS A 685 26.23 16.36 -23.16
C HIS A 685 25.51 15.46 -24.17
N TYR A 686 25.14 16.02 -25.34
CA TYR A 686 24.52 15.24 -26.40
C TYR A 686 25.45 14.13 -26.92
N ASP A 687 26.72 14.43 -27.16
CA ASP A 687 27.69 13.45 -27.65
C ASP A 687 27.88 12.33 -26.61
N ALA A 688 27.86 12.66 -25.31
CA ALA A 688 27.90 11.67 -24.23
C ALA A 688 26.63 10.80 -24.17
N LEU A 689 25.44 11.39 -24.32
CA LEU A 689 24.17 10.64 -24.37
C LEU A 689 24.11 9.72 -25.58
N ARG A 690 24.52 10.22 -26.74
CA ARG A 690 24.57 9.44 -27.99
C ARG A 690 25.53 8.26 -27.85
N ALA A 691 26.75 8.50 -27.38
CA ALA A 691 27.73 7.43 -27.14
C ALA A 691 27.20 6.39 -26.14
N SER A 692 26.50 6.82 -25.09
CA SER A 692 25.86 5.91 -24.14
C SER A 692 24.73 5.09 -24.78
N ALA A 693 23.89 5.71 -25.62
CA ALA A 693 22.80 5.01 -26.31
C ALA A 693 23.35 3.96 -27.30
N GLU A 694 24.36 4.34 -28.10
CA GLU A 694 25.05 3.44 -29.04
C GLU A 694 25.71 2.26 -28.31
N ALA A 695 26.37 2.50 -27.17
CA ALA A 695 26.95 1.44 -26.36
C ALA A 695 25.89 0.46 -25.82
N ARG A 696 24.74 0.97 -25.35
CA ARG A 696 23.64 0.12 -24.87
C ARG A 696 23.00 -0.71 -25.98
N VAL A 697 22.87 -0.16 -27.19
CA VAL A 697 22.40 -0.91 -28.36
C VAL A 697 23.37 -2.04 -28.67
N ALA A 698 24.68 -1.75 -28.75
CA ALA A 698 25.70 -2.77 -29.01
C ALA A 698 25.74 -3.86 -27.92
N GLU A 699 25.60 -3.50 -26.65
CA GLU A 699 25.50 -4.46 -25.53
C GLU A 699 24.26 -5.36 -25.67
N ALA A 700 23.12 -4.79 -26.04
CA ALA A 700 21.87 -5.53 -26.20
C ALA A 700 21.88 -6.44 -27.44
N GLU A 701 22.45 -5.98 -28.56
CA GLU A 701 22.65 -6.81 -29.76
C GLU A 701 23.55 -8.01 -29.46
N ALA A 702 24.68 -7.78 -28.77
CA ALA A 702 25.57 -8.86 -28.34
C ALA A 702 24.87 -9.87 -27.40
N ALA A 703 23.99 -9.40 -26.51
CA ALA A 703 23.19 -10.26 -25.64
C ALA A 703 22.16 -11.11 -26.42
N VAL A 704 21.53 -10.53 -27.44
CA VAL A 704 20.61 -11.24 -28.34
C VAL A 704 21.35 -12.32 -29.15
N GLU A 705 22.53 -12.00 -29.69
CA GLU A 705 23.38 -12.97 -30.41
C GLU A 705 23.84 -14.12 -29.51
N LEU A 706 24.24 -13.82 -28.27
CA LEU A 706 24.62 -14.84 -27.27
C LEU A 706 23.43 -15.74 -26.91
N ALA A 707 22.24 -15.17 -26.76
CA ALA A 707 21.01 -15.91 -26.48
C ALA A 707 20.62 -16.82 -27.65
N ALA A 708 20.79 -16.36 -28.90
CA ALA A 708 20.55 -17.16 -30.11
C ALA A 708 21.53 -18.34 -30.23
N CYS A 709 22.81 -18.14 -29.91
CA CYS A 709 23.83 -19.19 -29.97
C CYS A 709 23.71 -20.23 -28.83
N GLY A 710 23.27 -19.81 -27.63
CA GLY A 710 23.22 -20.66 -26.43
C GLY A 710 22.09 -21.70 -26.41
N GLY A 711 21.02 -21.51 -27.20
CA GLY A 711 19.87 -22.41 -27.24
C GLY A 711 20.11 -23.74 -27.97
N SER A 712 21.18 -23.85 -28.77
CA SER A 712 21.34 -24.98 -29.69
C SER A 712 22.36 -26.05 -29.26
N SER A 713 23.18 -25.82 -28.23
CA SER A 713 24.30 -26.73 -27.88
C SER A 713 24.05 -27.66 -26.68
N LEU A 714 23.01 -27.43 -25.87
CA LEU A 714 22.71 -28.24 -24.67
C LEU A 714 21.78 -29.44 -24.91
N ALA A 715 21.29 -29.63 -26.14
CA ALA A 715 20.40 -30.74 -26.50
C ALA A 715 21.12 -32.02 -26.99
N ALA A 716 22.47 -32.04 -27.02
CA ALA A 716 23.26 -33.16 -27.52
C ALA A 716 24.30 -33.65 -26.51
N ALA A 717 23.85 -34.09 -25.33
CA ALA A 717 24.67 -34.93 -24.44
C ALA A 717 24.08 -36.35 -24.38
N PRO A 718 24.82 -37.41 -24.76
CA PRO A 718 24.31 -38.77 -24.73
C PRO A 718 24.12 -39.28 -23.28
N PRO A 719 23.17 -40.20 -23.04
CA PRO A 719 22.92 -40.75 -21.72
C PRO A 719 24.02 -41.74 -21.32
N GLY A 720 25.05 -41.25 -20.66
CA GLY A 720 26.09 -42.07 -20.03
C GLY A 720 25.66 -42.51 -18.63
N GLY A 721 25.36 -43.80 -18.47
CA GLY A 721 25.06 -44.42 -17.19
C GLY A 721 26.26 -44.44 -16.24
N GLY A 722 25.97 -44.27 -14.94
CA GLY A 722 26.97 -44.39 -13.88
C GLY A 722 26.32 -44.37 -12.50
N SER A 723 26.28 -45.53 -11.86
CA SER A 723 25.78 -45.77 -10.51
C SER A 723 26.57 -44.97 -9.46
N GLY A 724 25.88 -44.27 -8.57
CA GLY A 724 26.49 -43.55 -7.46
C GLY A 724 25.44 -42.98 -6.50
N ALA A 725 24.71 -43.86 -5.83
CA ALA A 725 23.75 -43.49 -4.80
C ALA A 725 24.44 -42.97 -3.52
N ALA A 726 23.71 -42.11 -2.80
CA ALA A 726 23.86 -41.76 -1.39
C ALA A 726 24.81 -40.62 -0.98
N ARG A 727 24.52 -39.35 -1.39
CA ARG A 727 24.73 -38.16 -0.49
C ARG A 727 24.19 -36.81 -1.02
N ARG A 728 22.92 -36.65 -1.45
CA ARG A 728 22.38 -35.31 -1.79
C ARG A 728 20.90 -35.14 -1.41
N GLY A 729 20.62 -34.85 -0.14
CA GLY A 729 19.27 -34.62 0.39
C GLY A 729 18.92 -33.17 0.79
N ARG A 730 19.87 -32.22 0.77
CA ARG A 730 19.61 -30.83 1.21
C ARG A 730 19.68 -29.75 0.12
N GLY A 731 20.12 -30.08 -1.10
CA GLY A 731 20.21 -29.13 -2.22
C GLY A 731 18.97 -29.07 -3.12
N ALA A 732 18.04 -30.04 -3.01
CA ALA A 732 16.93 -30.17 -3.95
C ALA A 732 15.83 -29.10 -3.75
N ALA A 733 15.61 -28.63 -2.51
CA ALA A 733 14.61 -27.60 -2.22
C ALA A 733 15.05 -26.20 -2.67
N ALA A 734 16.33 -25.85 -2.52
CA ALA A 734 16.90 -24.59 -3.03
C ALA A 734 17.03 -24.60 -4.56
N ALA A 735 17.36 -25.75 -5.16
CA ALA A 735 17.36 -25.92 -6.62
C ALA A 735 15.95 -25.89 -7.21
N ALA A 736 14.94 -26.43 -6.52
CA ALA A 736 13.54 -26.33 -6.94
C ALA A 736 12.99 -24.90 -6.81
N ALA A 737 13.36 -24.15 -5.77
CA ALA A 737 13.00 -22.74 -5.63
C ALA A 737 13.71 -21.84 -6.66
N ALA A 738 14.98 -22.12 -6.97
CA ALA A 738 15.71 -21.43 -8.04
C ALA A 738 15.17 -21.78 -9.43
N ALA A 739 14.76 -23.03 -9.66
CA ALA A 739 14.13 -23.46 -10.91
C ALA A 739 12.70 -22.90 -11.07
N ALA A 740 11.94 -22.75 -9.99
CA ALA A 740 10.62 -22.10 -10.00
C ALA A 740 10.73 -20.58 -10.22
N ALA A 741 11.75 -19.93 -9.64
CA ALA A 741 12.06 -18.52 -9.93
C ALA A 741 12.54 -18.32 -11.38
N ALA A 742 13.31 -19.27 -11.92
CA ALA A 742 13.74 -19.28 -13.32
C ALA A 742 12.58 -19.58 -14.30
N ALA A 743 11.56 -20.33 -13.88
CA ALA A 743 10.36 -20.60 -14.68
C ALA A 743 9.35 -19.43 -14.70
N ALA A 744 9.47 -18.49 -13.75
CA ALA A 744 8.69 -17.25 -13.71
C ALA A 744 9.38 -16.08 -14.43
N ALA A 745 10.66 -16.21 -14.78
CA ALA A 745 11.38 -15.22 -15.58
C ALA A 745 10.99 -15.36 -17.06
N PRO A 746 10.82 -14.25 -17.81
CA PRO A 746 10.63 -14.33 -19.25
C PRO A 746 11.78 -15.13 -19.86
N PRO A 747 11.53 -15.96 -20.89
CA PRO A 747 12.59 -16.70 -21.56
C PRO A 747 13.72 -15.73 -21.93
N PRO A 748 15.00 -16.14 -21.82
CA PRO A 748 16.15 -15.25 -21.98
C PRO A 748 16.15 -14.50 -23.32
N GLN A 749 15.50 -15.06 -24.34
CA GLN A 749 15.31 -14.45 -25.65
C GLN A 749 14.33 -13.27 -25.64
N GLU A 750 13.24 -13.33 -24.87
CA GLU A 750 12.30 -12.21 -24.71
C GLU A 750 12.92 -11.08 -23.89
N ALA A 751 13.70 -11.42 -22.85
CA ALA A 751 14.43 -10.43 -22.06
C ALA A 751 15.49 -9.69 -22.90
N ALA A 752 16.23 -10.42 -23.74
CA ALA A 752 17.23 -9.82 -24.64
C ALA A 752 16.56 -8.97 -25.74
N ALA A 753 15.44 -9.42 -26.32
CA ALA A 753 14.66 -8.65 -27.28
C ALA A 753 14.08 -7.37 -26.68
N ALA A 754 13.56 -7.44 -25.45
CA ALA A 754 13.08 -6.27 -24.71
C ALA A 754 14.21 -5.28 -24.40
N ALA A 755 15.41 -5.77 -24.01
CA ALA A 755 16.58 -4.93 -23.80
C ALA A 755 17.05 -4.23 -25.09
N LEU A 756 16.99 -4.93 -26.23
CA LEU A 756 17.32 -4.35 -27.53
C LEU A 756 16.30 -3.29 -27.95
N ALA A 757 15.00 -3.58 -27.84
CA ALA A 757 13.95 -2.60 -28.14
C ALA A 757 14.08 -1.34 -27.28
N LEU A 758 14.43 -1.50 -26.01
CA LEU A 758 14.69 -0.42 -25.08
C LEU A 758 15.92 0.42 -25.48
N ALA A 759 17.01 -0.24 -25.89
CA ALA A 759 18.21 0.45 -26.36
C ALA A 759 17.96 1.19 -27.68
N GLN A 760 17.18 0.61 -28.59
CA GLN A 760 16.76 1.27 -29.83
C GLN A 760 15.84 2.47 -29.57
N CYS A 761 14.91 2.36 -28.60
CA CYS A 761 14.13 3.52 -28.13
C CYS A 761 15.04 4.63 -27.61
N ALA A 762 16.08 4.28 -26.84
CA ALA A 762 17.06 5.23 -26.32
C ALA A 762 17.77 5.99 -27.45
N ALA A 763 18.25 5.25 -28.46
CA ALA A 763 18.92 5.82 -29.62
C ALA A 763 17.96 6.72 -30.42
N ALA A 764 16.75 6.25 -30.71
CA ALA A 764 15.74 7.02 -31.43
C ALA A 764 15.27 8.27 -30.66
N ALA A 765 15.32 8.26 -29.33
CA ALA A 765 15.07 9.44 -28.52
C ALA A 765 16.19 10.47 -28.65
N VAL A 766 17.44 10.12 -28.98
CA VAL A 766 18.53 11.08 -29.20
C VAL A 766 18.63 11.47 -30.67
N ASP A 767 18.45 10.51 -31.57
CA ASP A 767 18.67 10.65 -33.00
C ASP A 767 17.63 11.54 -33.67
N GLY A 768 18.11 12.52 -34.43
CA GLY A 768 17.28 13.51 -35.10
C GLY A 768 16.73 14.60 -34.18
N TRP A 769 17.19 14.67 -32.93
CA TRP A 769 16.96 15.79 -32.02
C TRP A 769 18.16 16.72 -31.97
N SER A 770 17.92 18.02 -31.82
CA SER A 770 18.99 18.99 -31.61
C SER A 770 19.52 18.90 -30.17
N TYR A 771 20.76 19.36 -29.96
CA TYR A 771 21.39 19.40 -28.64
C TYR A 771 20.55 20.11 -27.57
N ARG A 772 19.72 21.07 -27.97
CA ARG A 772 18.83 21.83 -27.08
C ARG A 772 17.57 21.05 -26.76
N GLU A 773 17.01 20.34 -27.73
CA GLU A 773 15.78 19.58 -27.56
C GLU A 773 15.98 18.37 -26.64
N VAL A 774 17.11 17.67 -26.74
CA VAL A 774 17.43 16.51 -25.89
C VAL A 774 17.41 16.87 -24.39
N LEU A 775 17.76 18.12 -24.05
CA LEU A 775 17.71 18.62 -22.67
C LEU A 775 16.31 18.84 -22.13
N LEU A 776 15.31 18.95 -23.00
CA LEU A 776 13.91 19.13 -22.62
C LEU A 776 13.25 17.80 -22.23
N HIS A 777 13.83 16.66 -22.64
CA HIS A 777 13.27 15.32 -22.39
C HIS A 777 13.00 15.07 -20.91
N PRO A 778 14.00 15.18 -20.01
CA PRO A 778 13.78 14.92 -18.59
C PRO A 778 12.86 15.95 -17.94
N LEU A 779 12.86 17.20 -18.40
CA LEU A 779 12.03 18.27 -17.84
C LEU A 779 10.54 18.08 -18.15
N LEU A 780 10.21 17.60 -19.34
CA LEU A 780 8.83 17.35 -19.75
C LEU A 780 8.29 15.99 -19.29
N ALA A 781 9.19 15.04 -19.00
CA ALA A 781 8.83 13.73 -18.47
C ALA A 781 8.42 13.76 -16.98
N LEU A 782 8.75 14.84 -16.26
CA LEU A 782 8.39 15.00 -14.85
C LEU A 782 6.85 15.02 -14.67
N PRO A 783 6.32 14.30 -13.67
CA PRO A 783 4.92 14.48 -13.27
C PRO A 783 4.76 15.89 -12.67
N VAL A 784 3.75 16.63 -13.13
CA VAL A 784 3.53 18.02 -12.72
C VAL A 784 2.06 18.29 -12.40
N ASP A 785 1.83 19.23 -11.48
CA ASP A 785 0.51 19.80 -11.26
C ASP A 785 0.18 20.80 -12.38
N ALA A 786 -0.63 20.35 -13.35
CA ALA A 786 -0.87 21.07 -14.60
C ALA A 786 -1.38 22.52 -14.41
N PRO A 787 -2.36 22.82 -13.54
CA PRO A 787 -2.78 24.19 -13.26
C PRO A 787 -1.65 25.08 -12.75
N ALA A 788 -0.81 24.57 -11.85
CA ALA A 788 0.27 25.35 -11.26
C ALA A 788 1.41 25.62 -12.26
N VAL A 789 1.77 24.63 -13.08
CA VAL A 789 2.73 24.80 -14.19
C VAL A 789 2.18 25.75 -15.25
N GLN A 790 0.90 25.67 -15.61
CA GLN A 790 0.27 26.59 -16.55
C GLN A 790 0.36 28.05 -16.07
N VAL A 791 0.18 28.32 -14.78
CA VAL A 791 0.36 29.66 -14.22
C VAL A 791 1.82 30.10 -14.31
N ALA A 792 2.77 29.22 -13.94
CA ALA A 792 4.20 29.52 -14.00
C ALA A 792 4.69 29.76 -15.43
N LEU A 793 4.17 29.02 -16.42
CA LEU A 793 4.52 29.11 -17.84
C LEU A 793 4.29 30.51 -18.42
N ARG A 794 3.41 31.33 -17.84
CA ARG A 794 3.17 32.72 -18.28
C ARG A 794 4.42 33.59 -18.24
N SER A 795 5.39 33.24 -17.38
CA SER A 795 6.69 33.90 -17.26
C SER A 795 7.67 33.58 -18.40
N LEU A 796 7.38 32.56 -19.22
CA LEU A 796 8.25 32.14 -20.31
C LEU A 796 8.29 33.21 -21.43
N PRO A 797 9.47 33.57 -21.97
CA PRO A 797 9.55 34.52 -23.08
C PRO A 797 9.01 33.92 -24.39
N ALA A 798 8.43 34.74 -25.27
CA ALA A 798 7.85 34.32 -26.55
C ALA A 798 8.73 33.37 -27.40
N PRO A 799 10.04 33.63 -27.64
CA PRO A 799 10.87 32.70 -28.41
C PRO A 799 11.08 31.34 -27.73
N ALA A 800 10.96 31.27 -26.41
CA ALA A 800 11.00 30.00 -25.68
C ALA A 800 9.67 29.25 -25.81
N VAL A 801 8.53 29.98 -25.87
CA VAL A 801 7.20 29.40 -26.13
C VAL A 801 7.18 28.73 -27.50
N ASP A 802 7.60 29.44 -28.55
CA ASP A 802 7.64 28.88 -29.92
C ASP A 802 8.57 27.66 -30.00
N ALA A 803 9.74 27.71 -29.34
CA ALA A 803 10.67 26.58 -29.30
C ALA A 803 10.09 25.37 -28.55
N LEU A 804 9.36 25.59 -27.46
CA LEU A 804 8.70 24.52 -26.70
C LEU A 804 7.56 23.88 -27.50
N LEU A 805 6.74 24.69 -28.18
CA LEU A 805 5.68 24.19 -29.05
C LEU A 805 6.23 23.43 -30.25
N GLY A 806 7.32 23.90 -30.88
CA GLY A 806 7.99 23.20 -31.96
C GLY A 806 8.57 21.86 -31.51
N TYR A 807 9.13 21.81 -30.30
CA TYR A 807 9.57 20.56 -29.67
C TYR A 807 8.39 19.59 -29.43
N CYS A 808 7.25 20.08 -28.92
CA CYS A 808 6.07 19.24 -28.73
C CYS A 808 5.52 18.71 -30.06
N ALA A 809 5.46 19.54 -31.09
CA ALA A 809 5.04 19.14 -32.44
C ALA A 809 5.92 18.01 -33.00
N LYS A 810 7.24 18.13 -32.81
CA LYS A 810 8.21 17.10 -33.23
C LYS A 810 8.01 15.77 -32.50
N TRP A 811 7.71 15.81 -31.20
CA TRP A 811 7.37 14.60 -30.43
C TRP A 811 6.08 13.96 -30.91
N VAL A 812 5.04 14.74 -31.14
CA VAL A 812 3.77 14.23 -31.69
C VAL A 812 4.04 13.52 -33.02
N GLY A 813 4.79 14.15 -33.93
CA GLY A 813 5.16 13.52 -35.20
C GLY A 813 5.95 12.22 -35.07
N ARG A 814 6.87 12.14 -34.09
CA ARG A 814 7.63 10.90 -33.80
C ARG A 814 6.76 9.77 -33.25
N TYR A 815 5.75 10.10 -32.44
CA TYR A 815 4.81 9.12 -31.91
C TYR A 815 3.79 8.66 -32.94
N THR A 816 3.38 9.53 -33.86
CA THR A 816 2.25 9.26 -34.76
C THR A 816 2.67 8.75 -36.14
N GLY A 817 3.94 8.89 -36.50
CA GLY A 817 4.45 8.46 -37.81
C GLY A 817 5.91 8.03 -37.83
N GLY A 818 6.55 7.81 -36.67
CA GLY A 818 7.95 7.40 -36.57
C GLY A 818 8.15 6.10 -35.81
N ASP A 819 9.34 5.50 -35.99
CA ASP A 819 9.77 4.21 -35.42
C ASP A 819 9.60 4.13 -33.90
N LEU A 820 9.64 5.28 -33.21
CA LEU A 820 9.52 5.35 -31.76
C LEU A 820 8.11 5.00 -31.26
N GLY A 821 7.05 5.29 -32.04
CA GLY A 821 5.68 4.93 -31.67
C GLY A 821 5.48 3.42 -31.58
N GLU A 822 6.08 2.67 -32.51
CA GLU A 822 6.01 1.21 -32.55
C GLU A 822 6.92 0.57 -31.49
N MET A 823 8.15 1.08 -31.31
CA MET A 823 9.11 0.53 -30.35
C MET A 823 8.75 0.85 -28.88
N ALA A 824 8.14 2.00 -28.60
CA ALA A 824 7.76 2.40 -27.25
C ALA A 824 6.46 1.71 -26.78
N ALA A 825 5.68 1.14 -27.70
CA ALA A 825 4.46 0.41 -27.36
C ALA A 825 4.80 -0.94 -26.70
N GLY A 826 4.85 -0.95 -25.37
CA GLY A 826 5.02 -2.18 -24.57
C GLY A 826 6.35 -2.30 -23.83
N VAL A 827 7.23 -1.29 -23.89
CA VAL A 827 8.52 -1.30 -23.19
C VAL A 827 8.48 -0.38 -21.98
N VAL A 828 8.83 -0.90 -20.79
CA VAL A 828 9.08 -0.09 -19.60
C VAL A 828 10.46 0.54 -19.73
N LEU A 829 10.50 1.86 -19.85
CA LEU A 829 11.73 2.61 -20.14
C LEU A 829 12.61 2.76 -18.88
N PRO A 830 13.95 2.78 -19.01
CA PRO A 830 14.85 3.03 -17.90
C PRO A 830 14.75 4.47 -17.42
N GLN A 831 14.96 4.67 -16.12
CA GLN A 831 14.97 5.99 -15.47
C GLN A 831 16.07 6.94 -16.00
N GLU A 832 17.06 6.44 -16.74
CA GLU A 832 18.16 7.25 -17.29
C GLU A 832 17.76 7.96 -18.59
N LEU A 833 16.73 7.45 -19.27
CA LEU A 833 16.22 7.95 -20.55
C LEU A 833 14.81 8.48 -20.34
N LEU A 834 14.64 9.36 -19.35
CA LEU A 834 13.39 10.07 -19.13
C LEU A 834 13.05 10.88 -20.39
N PHE A 835 12.15 10.36 -21.21
CA PHE A 835 11.52 11.10 -22.29
C PHE A 835 10.00 11.15 -22.06
N PRO A 836 9.34 12.23 -22.48
CA PRO A 836 7.95 12.47 -22.15
C PRO A 836 7.04 11.54 -22.95
N TYR A 837 6.07 10.91 -22.28
CA TYR A 837 5.02 10.14 -22.95
C TYR A 837 4.15 11.06 -23.83
N LEU A 838 3.49 10.49 -24.84
CA LEU A 838 2.60 11.25 -25.74
C LEU A 838 1.56 12.09 -24.96
N HIS A 839 0.95 11.53 -23.91
CA HIS A 839 -0.03 12.28 -23.11
C HIS A 839 0.60 13.50 -22.41
N GLN A 840 1.83 13.36 -21.88
CA GLN A 840 2.57 14.46 -21.27
C GLN A 840 2.90 15.52 -22.32
N VAL A 841 3.36 15.12 -23.51
CA VAL A 841 3.64 16.06 -24.61
C VAL A 841 2.40 16.87 -24.99
N LEU A 842 1.25 16.22 -25.11
CA LEU A 842 -0.02 16.88 -25.43
C LEU A 842 -0.47 17.80 -24.29
N GLU A 843 -0.28 17.39 -23.04
CA GLU A 843 -0.58 18.20 -21.86
C GLU A 843 0.31 19.45 -21.80
N TRP A 844 1.62 19.31 -22.03
CA TRP A 844 2.56 20.42 -22.14
C TRP A 844 2.21 21.38 -23.27
N ALA A 845 1.83 20.86 -24.44
CA ALA A 845 1.38 21.68 -25.56
C ALA A 845 0.12 22.48 -25.18
N ARG A 846 -0.89 21.82 -24.60
CA ARG A 846 -2.12 22.46 -24.11
C ARG A 846 -1.81 23.55 -23.08
N MET A 847 -1.07 23.24 -22.03
CA MET A 847 -0.73 24.20 -20.97
C MET A 847 0.01 25.41 -21.53
N THR A 848 0.92 25.18 -22.48
CA THR A 848 1.71 26.25 -23.13
C THR A 848 0.82 27.16 -23.98
N ILE A 849 -0.10 26.57 -24.77
CA ILE A 849 -1.08 27.32 -25.58
C ILE A 849 -1.99 28.13 -24.65
N ASP A 850 -2.58 27.50 -23.63
CA ASP A 850 -3.51 28.17 -22.73
C ASP A 850 -2.84 29.30 -21.93
N ALA A 851 -1.58 29.10 -21.51
CA ALA A 851 -0.82 30.13 -20.78
C ALA A 851 -0.47 31.36 -21.63
N HIS A 852 -0.33 31.20 -22.95
CA HIS A 852 0.09 32.26 -23.88
C HIS A 852 -0.95 32.59 -24.96
N LEU A 853 -2.19 32.11 -24.84
CA LEU A 853 -3.23 32.22 -25.87
C LEU A 853 -3.38 33.65 -26.40
N VAL A 854 -3.49 34.64 -25.52
CA VAL A 854 -3.62 36.05 -25.90
C VAL A 854 -2.40 36.55 -26.67
N LYS A 855 -1.19 36.15 -26.27
CA LYS A 855 0.06 36.54 -26.96
C LYS A 855 0.17 35.88 -28.33
N LEU A 856 -0.21 34.61 -28.44
CA LEU A 856 -0.22 33.87 -29.70
C LEU A 856 -1.24 34.46 -30.69
N LEU A 857 -2.43 34.82 -30.21
CA LEU A 857 -3.48 35.44 -31.05
C LEU A 857 -3.16 36.88 -31.49
N THR A 858 -2.35 37.60 -30.72
CA THR A 858 -1.97 38.99 -31.02
C THR A 858 -0.65 39.12 -31.78
N ALA A 859 0.06 38.01 -32.02
CA ALA A 859 1.27 38.01 -32.83
C ALA A 859 0.95 38.40 -34.29
N ARG A 860 1.86 39.13 -34.94
CA ARG A 860 1.65 39.68 -36.30
C ARG A 860 1.68 38.63 -37.44
N GLY A 861 1.63 37.34 -37.11
CA GLY A 861 1.62 36.24 -38.07
C GLY A 861 1.41 34.89 -37.38
N PRO A 862 1.05 33.84 -38.13
CA PRO A 862 0.89 32.50 -37.59
C PRO A 862 2.24 32.00 -37.04
N SER A 863 2.22 31.40 -35.84
CA SER A 863 3.43 30.78 -35.29
C SER A 863 3.70 29.48 -36.07
N PRO A 864 4.88 29.32 -36.71
CA PRO A 864 5.20 28.11 -37.47
C PRO A 864 5.22 26.86 -36.58
N ALA A 865 5.45 27.03 -35.27
CA ALA A 865 5.37 25.95 -34.30
C ALA A 865 3.92 25.45 -34.12
N LEU A 866 2.93 26.35 -34.15
CA LEU A 866 1.51 25.97 -34.08
C LEU A 866 1.06 25.25 -35.36
N GLU A 867 1.47 25.75 -36.54
CA GLU A 867 1.18 25.08 -37.81
C GLU A 867 1.78 23.66 -37.85
N SER A 868 3.03 23.52 -37.39
CA SER A 868 3.67 22.20 -37.28
C SER A 868 2.97 21.28 -36.28
N LEU A 869 2.48 21.83 -35.16
CA LEU A 869 1.73 21.06 -34.17
C LEU A 869 0.37 20.62 -34.72
N GLU A 870 -0.34 21.52 -35.41
CA GLU A 870 -1.61 21.23 -36.07
C GLU A 870 -1.45 20.12 -37.12
N ALA A 871 -0.42 20.21 -37.98
CA ALA A 871 -0.14 19.17 -38.97
C ALA A 871 0.17 17.81 -38.33
N ALA A 872 0.97 17.80 -37.26
CA ALA A 872 1.29 16.57 -36.53
C ALA A 872 0.05 15.97 -35.83
N LEU A 873 -0.79 16.82 -35.24
CA LEU A 873 -2.05 16.40 -34.60
C LEU A 873 -3.08 15.91 -35.62
N ALA A 874 -3.17 16.53 -36.79
CA ALA A 874 -4.07 16.08 -37.86
C ALA A 874 -3.72 14.64 -38.28
N ALA A 875 -2.44 14.33 -38.46
CA ALA A 875 -1.96 12.97 -38.73
C ALA A 875 -2.27 12.02 -37.56
N ALA A 876 -2.07 12.48 -36.31
CA ALA A 876 -2.39 11.72 -35.10
C ALA A 876 -3.89 11.36 -35.00
N LEU A 877 -4.76 12.33 -35.29
CA LEU A 877 -6.21 12.18 -35.21
C LEU A 877 -6.74 11.30 -36.34
N GLU A 878 -6.15 11.36 -37.53
CA GLU A 878 -6.49 10.44 -38.61
C GLU A 878 -6.18 8.98 -38.23
N GLY A 879 -4.99 8.74 -37.67
CA GLY A 879 -4.60 7.42 -37.15
C GLY A 879 -5.48 6.98 -35.96
N GLY A 880 -5.69 7.89 -35.00
CA GLY A 880 -6.50 7.67 -33.81
C GLY A 880 -7.98 7.40 -34.13
N GLY A 881 -8.55 8.07 -35.14
CA GLY A 881 -9.92 7.81 -35.60
C GLY A 881 -10.08 6.40 -36.17
N ARG A 882 -9.09 5.90 -36.93
CA ARG A 882 -9.06 4.52 -37.41
C ARG A 882 -8.94 3.52 -36.26
N LEU A 883 -8.09 3.80 -35.27
CA LEU A 883 -7.94 2.94 -34.07
C LEU A 883 -9.18 2.96 -33.16
N ALA A 884 -9.83 4.11 -32.99
CA ALA A 884 -11.06 4.22 -32.22
C ALA A 884 -12.20 3.42 -32.86
N ALA A 885 -12.28 3.40 -34.20
CA ALA A 885 -13.21 2.53 -34.92
C ALA A 885 -12.90 1.03 -34.70
N LEU A 886 -11.62 0.66 -34.54
CA LEU A 886 -11.19 -0.71 -34.25
C LEU A 886 -11.31 -1.08 -32.76
N ARG A 887 -11.32 -0.12 -31.84
CA ARG A 887 -11.38 -0.40 -30.39
C ARG A 887 -12.58 -1.27 -30.03
N GLY A 888 -13.76 -0.96 -30.54
CA GLY A 888 -14.95 -1.80 -30.31
C GLY A 888 -14.80 -3.22 -30.86
N THR A 889 -14.09 -3.39 -31.97
CA THR A 889 -13.80 -4.71 -32.55
C THR A 889 -12.77 -5.49 -31.73
N LEU A 890 -11.72 -4.82 -31.22
CA LEU A 890 -10.71 -5.43 -30.36
C LEU A 890 -11.26 -5.79 -28.98
N GLU A 891 -12.09 -4.92 -28.39
CA GLU A 891 -12.81 -5.22 -27.14
C GLU A 891 -13.76 -6.41 -27.33
N HIS A 892 -14.43 -6.50 -28.48
CA HIS A 892 -15.28 -7.64 -28.83
C HIS A 892 -14.47 -8.95 -29.00
N MET A 893 -13.33 -8.90 -29.69
CA MET A 893 -12.41 -10.04 -29.84
C MET A 893 -11.78 -10.47 -28.52
N ALA A 894 -11.34 -9.52 -27.69
CA ALA A 894 -10.74 -9.79 -26.39
C ALA A 894 -11.75 -10.39 -25.40
N ALA A 895 -13.01 -9.97 -25.48
CA ALA A 895 -14.10 -10.55 -24.70
C ALA A 895 -14.51 -11.97 -25.16
N ALA A 896 -13.91 -12.48 -26.25
CA ALA A 896 -14.36 -13.69 -26.95
C ALA A 896 -15.87 -13.70 -27.20
N ALA A 897 -16.46 -12.51 -27.36
CA ALA A 897 -17.89 -12.36 -27.52
C ALA A 897 -18.30 -13.00 -28.85
N PRO A 898 -19.42 -13.75 -28.89
CA PRO A 898 -19.89 -14.34 -30.13
C PRO A 898 -20.14 -13.22 -31.15
N LEU A 899 -19.56 -13.35 -32.34
CA LEU A 899 -19.86 -12.48 -33.47
C LEU A 899 -21.39 -12.39 -33.61
N PRO A 900 -21.98 -11.20 -33.76
CA PRO A 900 -23.41 -11.09 -33.97
C PRO A 900 -23.78 -11.98 -35.15
N ALA A 901 -24.59 -13.01 -34.89
CA ALA A 901 -24.92 -14.00 -35.89
C ALA A 901 -25.50 -13.27 -37.12
N ALA A 902 -24.92 -13.52 -38.30
CA ALA A 902 -25.31 -12.87 -39.56
C ALA A 902 -26.82 -12.98 -39.87
N HIS A 903 -27.53 -13.88 -39.18
CA HIS A 903 -28.97 -14.07 -39.27
C HIS A 903 -29.81 -12.98 -38.58
N MET A 904 -29.25 -12.08 -37.76
CA MET A 904 -30.00 -10.93 -37.21
C MET A 904 -30.02 -9.70 -38.13
N ALA A 905 -29.26 -9.72 -39.24
CA ALA A 905 -29.32 -8.68 -40.28
C ALA A 905 -30.33 -8.99 -41.40
N VAL A 906 -31.06 -10.12 -41.31
CA VAL A 906 -32.13 -10.48 -42.25
C VAL A 906 -33.44 -10.64 -41.49
N ALA A 907 -34.15 -9.52 -41.33
CA ALA A 907 -35.62 -9.38 -41.20
C ALA A 907 -35.97 -8.13 -40.39
N ALA A 908 -35.50 -6.94 -40.82
CA ALA A 908 -36.26 -5.74 -40.56
C ALA A 908 -37.53 -5.83 -41.41
N GLN A 909 -38.60 -6.31 -40.79
CA GLN A 909 -39.97 -6.22 -41.25
C GLN A 909 -40.25 -4.77 -41.65
N TYR A 910 -40.31 -4.49 -42.95
CA TYR A 910 -41.06 -3.33 -43.44
C TYR A 910 -42.53 -3.58 -43.06
N THR A 911 -43.03 -2.89 -42.05
CA THR A 911 -44.46 -2.80 -41.77
C THR A 911 -45.05 -1.76 -42.72
N ALA A 912 -45.78 -2.24 -43.74
CA ALA A 912 -46.66 -1.39 -44.55
C ALA A 912 -47.97 -1.18 -43.77
N GLU A 913 -48.14 0.01 -43.19
CA GLU A 913 -49.42 0.41 -42.59
C GLU A 913 -50.34 0.97 -43.68
N VAL A 914 -51.48 0.32 -43.89
CA VAL A 914 -52.55 0.81 -44.77
C VAL A 914 -53.56 1.57 -43.91
N LEU A 915 -53.60 2.90 -44.08
CA LEU A 915 -54.58 3.78 -43.46
C LEU A 915 -55.89 3.80 -44.29
N ASP A 916 -57.01 3.40 -43.70
CA ASP A 916 -58.34 3.56 -44.30
C ASP A 916 -58.83 5.00 -44.09
N LEU A 917 -58.76 5.81 -45.15
CA LEU A 917 -59.24 7.18 -45.18
C LEU A 917 -60.75 7.20 -45.45
N ARG A 918 -61.57 6.89 -44.44
CA ARG A 918 -63.01 7.20 -44.45
C ARG A 918 -63.38 8.01 -43.22
N VAL A 919 -63.33 9.33 -43.42
CA VAL A 919 -63.92 10.34 -42.55
C VAL A 919 -65.45 10.29 -42.71
N ARG A 920 -66.17 10.06 -41.62
CA ARG A 920 -67.50 10.63 -41.38
C ARG A 920 -67.69 10.94 -39.91
#